data_AF-A0A1V5XRM3-F1
#
_entry.id   AF-A0A1V5XRM3-F1
#
_cell.length_a   1.000
_cell.length_b   1.000
_cell.length_c   1.000
_cell.angle_alpha   90.00
_cell.angle_beta   90.00
_cell.angle_gamma   90.00
#
_symmetry.space_group_name_H-M   'P 1'
#
loop_
_entity.id
_entity.type
_entity.pdbx_description
1 polymer ?
#
loop_
_entity_poly.entity_id
_entity_poly.type
_entity_poly.pdbx_seq_one_letter_code
_entity_poly.pdbx_strand_id
1 'polypeptide(L)'
;MNSKLHISLLALASLSLLATGCSDSEDNRTEPFGVARASLTKAQDCNDLESRIKADALAKMNARIDAEIAMWDGGGWAHPTPDYDMGAPEAGNSQGTGGTGSSNDARQQESAKEYSGTNTQVDGVDEADIVKTDGKYLYLLHGQSFLVLNAWPATQLAQSSSFAVEGTPSEMYVTDDGKVVIYSNVNGTAIYAAAGISPRNSYDDSYYGYYGNGAEPYPGGPEYMSNPLTKITVLQLQNAQPTVLSETYFEGSYVSSRRVGSHVRTVLEGASFGPNLSYWPDDYPSTKTEWVAAYEKLRTENAAKIRNSTLSDWLPYSMVRSETGVQAHLARCDEFYVPTTASTVYGMTQIQSLDLAAPQLPPVGVSIIGAVDTVYSNLDTLVIAARAWVDPTVYSWGTSRTDGDGVVSSPPMADGVATTRQALTEEPISTAYTHLHSFDLTFDPLRPQYVASGTVVGTILNQFSLDVHNGNLRVATTDERVNVDWDNRQTNHVFILSPQNDELQIVGSLRNLAPTERIYSARFMGDRGYLVTFRQVDPLFVLDLANPAAPAVLGELKIPGFSEYMHPLDSNHLLTIGQDDGLALQIFDVSDPVNPVQKHKYVFSNEQIYGYSEAQTNHKAFTYYDSHGLLAFPFVGWDNAGKMRSTLELFDVNKDTGFHRRGGVDHTALFDDVKDPYGYCGGYYGVDVRRGLFLEDFVYSISYGGVVVNHIDDLNNPVASFALEAPTNTSYPGCYGNYEMD
;
A
#
# COMPACT_ATOMS: atom_id res chain seq x y z
N MET A 1 14.29 -61.92 -56.89
CA MET A 1 13.27 -62.05 -57.95
C MET A 1 11.91 -61.86 -57.30
N ASN A 2 11.20 -60.79 -57.72
CA ASN A 2 9.75 -60.51 -57.74
C ASN A 2 8.94 -60.63 -56.40
N SER A 3 8.02 -59.74 -56.00
CA SER A 3 7.24 -58.73 -56.72
C SER A 3 6.44 -57.85 -55.73
N LYS A 4 6.40 -56.53 -55.99
CA LYS A 4 5.29 -55.54 -55.87
C LYS A 4 4.28 -55.59 -54.70
N LEU A 5 4.01 -54.41 -54.12
CA LEU A 5 2.63 -53.90 -54.01
C LEU A 5 2.57 -52.35 -53.95
N HIS A 6 1.53 -51.81 -54.59
CA HIS A 6 1.32 -50.40 -54.95
C HIS A 6 0.57 -49.57 -53.90
N ILE A 7 0.84 -48.27 -53.97
CA ILE A 7 0.15 -47.13 -53.38
C ILE A 7 -1.28 -47.02 -53.95
N SER A 8 -2.25 -46.65 -53.11
CA SER A 8 -3.53 -46.09 -53.55
C SER A 8 -4.03 -45.05 -52.54
N LEU A 9 -4.09 -43.80 -53.03
CA LEU A 9 -4.77 -42.65 -52.43
C LEU A 9 -6.29 -42.87 -52.45
N LEU A 10 -6.99 -42.49 -51.39
CA LEU A 10 -8.40 -42.14 -51.45
C LEU A 10 -8.66 -40.92 -50.57
N ALA A 11 -9.16 -39.87 -51.23
CA ALA A 11 -9.59 -38.61 -50.65
C ALA A 11 -10.97 -38.77 -49.99
N LEU A 12 -11.15 -38.16 -48.82
CA LEU A 12 -12.46 -37.75 -48.33
C LEU A 12 -12.36 -36.30 -47.85
N ALA A 13 -13.19 -35.47 -48.49
CA ALA A 13 -13.38 -34.07 -48.20
C ALA A 13 -14.15 -33.90 -46.88
N SER A 14 -13.61 -33.09 -45.97
CA SER A 14 -14.36 -32.53 -44.84
C SER A 14 -14.48 -31.02 -45.03
N LEU A 15 -15.73 -30.59 -45.18
CA LEU A 15 -16.21 -29.21 -45.26
C LEU A 15 -15.64 -28.35 -44.12
N SER A 16 -14.86 -27.34 -44.47
CA SER A 16 -14.51 -26.21 -43.61
C SER A 16 -15.71 -25.26 -43.53
N LEU A 17 -16.50 -25.36 -42.46
CA LEU A 17 -17.36 -24.25 -42.04
C LEU A 17 -16.47 -23.21 -41.34
N LEU A 18 -16.30 -22.07 -42.01
CA LEU A 18 -15.84 -20.81 -41.43
C LEU A 18 -16.85 -20.36 -40.37
N ALA A 19 -16.57 -20.63 -39.09
CA ALA A 19 -17.10 -19.85 -37.99
C ALA A 19 -16.11 -18.70 -37.75
N THR A 20 -16.41 -17.54 -38.34
CA THR A 20 -15.78 -16.26 -38.00
C THR A 20 -16.26 -15.84 -36.63
N GLY A 21 -15.61 -16.37 -35.58
CA GLY A 21 -15.58 -15.73 -34.28
C GLY A 21 -14.37 -14.79 -34.28
N CYS A 22 -14.62 -13.48 -34.20
CA CYS A 22 -13.57 -12.50 -33.98
C CYS A 22 -13.00 -12.72 -32.58
N SER A 23 -11.95 -13.53 -32.47
CA SER A 23 -10.93 -13.27 -31.46
C SER A 23 -10.14 -12.08 -32.01
N ASP A 24 -10.29 -10.90 -31.42
CA ASP A 24 -9.35 -9.82 -31.68
C ASP A 24 -7.96 -10.30 -31.27
N SER A 25 -7.21 -10.72 -32.28
CA SER A 25 -5.84 -11.16 -32.20
C SER A 25 -4.92 -9.94 -32.12
N GLU A 26 -5.13 -9.08 -31.13
CA GLU A 26 -4.09 -8.15 -30.67
C GLU A 26 -3.15 -8.90 -29.69
N ASP A 27 -2.65 -10.07 -30.11
CA ASP A 27 -1.33 -10.52 -29.67
C ASP A 27 -0.33 -9.83 -30.60
N ASN A 28 0.22 -8.72 -30.14
CA ASN A 28 1.60 -8.48 -30.43
C ASN A 28 2.23 -7.84 -29.22
N ARG A 29 3.30 -8.47 -28.76
CA ARG A 29 4.28 -8.00 -27.78
C ARG A 29 4.89 -6.68 -28.25
N THR A 30 4.12 -5.61 -28.25
CA THR A 30 4.66 -4.26 -28.32
C THR A 30 5.52 -4.12 -27.08
N GLU A 31 6.84 -4.12 -27.30
CA GLU A 31 7.79 -3.84 -26.23
C GLU A 31 7.29 -2.58 -25.50
N PRO A 32 7.23 -2.60 -24.16
CA PRO A 32 6.80 -1.45 -23.37
C PRO A 32 7.50 -0.19 -23.86
N PHE A 33 6.72 0.82 -24.25
CA PHE A 33 7.30 2.03 -24.84
C PHE A 33 8.01 2.82 -23.73
N GLY A 34 9.33 3.00 -23.88
CA GLY A 34 10.15 3.70 -22.88
C GLY A 34 10.42 2.94 -21.59
N VAL A 35 10.10 1.64 -21.54
CA VAL A 35 10.23 0.82 -20.33
C VAL A 35 11.04 -0.43 -20.62
N ALA A 36 12.06 -0.68 -19.81
CA ALA A 36 12.80 -1.93 -19.85
C ALA A 36 11.97 -3.06 -19.22
N ARG A 37 12.14 -4.29 -19.72
CA ARG A 37 11.47 -5.45 -19.12
C ARG A 37 11.99 -5.72 -17.71
N ALA A 38 11.07 -6.09 -16.82
CA ALA A 38 11.39 -6.48 -15.47
C ALA A 38 12.26 -7.73 -15.47
N SER A 39 13.39 -7.67 -14.79
CA SER A 39 14.18 -8.84 -14.42
C SER A 39 14.87 -8.55 -13.11
N LEU A 40 15.22 -9.58 -12.35
CA LEU A 40 16.10 -9.47 -11.20
C LEU A 40 17.25 -10.45 -11.35
N THR A 41 18.46 -9.99 -11.06
CA THR A 41 19.64 -10.85 -10.98
C THR A 41 20.31 -10.62 -9.64
N LYS A 42 20.55 -11.72 -8.93
CA LYS A 42 21.26 -11.71 -7.65
C LYS A 42 22.69 -11.23 -7.85
N ALA A 43 23.14 -10.29 -7.02
CA ALA A 43 24.51 -9.82 -7.04
C ALA A 43 25.48 -10.95 -6.63
N GLN A 44 26.61 -11.03 -7.31
CA GLN A 44 27.61 -12.08 -7.05
C GLN A 44 28.48 -11.77 -5.84
N ASP A 45 28.89 -10.52 -5.74
CA ASP A 45 29.70 -9.99 -4.65
C ASP A 45 29.52 -8.46 -4.56
N CYS A 46 30.28 -7.83 -3.67
CA CYS A 46 30.21 -6.39 -3.47
C CYS A 46 30.67 -5.58 -4.69
N ASN A 47 31.67 -6.04 -5.46
CA ASN A 47 32.15 -5.30 -6.62
C ASN A 47 31.10 -5.32 -7.75
N ASP A 48 30.46 -6.47 -7.96
CA ASP A 48 29.34 -6.61 -8.90
C ASP A 48 28.17 -5.70 -8.50
N LEU A 49 27.75 -5.75 -7.23
CA LEU A 49 26.67 -4.91 -6.72
C LEU A 49 26.97 -3.41 -6.90
N GLU A 50 28.18 -2.97 -6.53
CA GLU A 50 28.59 -1.58 -6.63
C GLU A 50 28.58 -1.09 -8.09
N SER A 51 29.13 -1.91 -8.99
CA SER A 51 29.17 -1.60 -10.42
C SER A 51 27.76 -1.46 -10.97
N ARG A 52 26.83 -2.34 -10.60
CA ARG A 52 25.46 -2.34 -11.14
C ARG A 52 24.59 -1.23 -10.56
N ILE A 53 24.70 -0.92 -9.27
CA ILE A 53 24.03 0.24 -8.65
C ILE A 53 24.50 1.54 -9.33
N LYS A 54 25.81 1.71 -9.50
CA LYS A 54 26.36 2.90 -10.17
C LYS A 54 25.92 2.99 -11.63
N ALA A 55 25.84 1.86 -12.33
CA ALA A 55 25.37 1.83 -13.71
C ALA A 55 23.89 2.23 -13.83
N ASP A 56 23.03 1.75 -12.92
CA ASP A 56 21.63 2.13 -12.84
C ASP A 56 21.46 3.63 -12.57
N ALA A 57 22.14 4.16 -11.55
CA ALA A 57 22.12 5.58 -11.22
C ALA A 57 22.64 6.46 -12.38
N LEU A 58 23.73 6.05 -13.05
CA LEU A 58 24.26 6.77 -14.22
C LEU A 58 23.26 6.78 -15.38
N ALA A 59 22.62 5.65 -15.66
CA ALA A 59 21.67 5.54 -16.76
C ALA A 59 20.46 6.47 -16.55
N LYS A 60 19.84 6.40 -15.37
CA LYS A 60 18.69 7.24 -15.03
C LYS A 60 19.06 8.73 -14.93
N MET A 61 20.22 9.06 -14.35
CA MET A 61 20.73 10.45 -14.31
C MET A 61 20.97 11.01 -15.71
N ASN A 62 21.61 10.24 -16.59
CA ASN A 62 21.84 10.66 -17.97
C ASN A 62 20.52 10.85 -18.72
N ALA A 63 19.60 9.91 -18.63
CA ALA A 63 18.29 10.00 -19.28
C ALA A 63 17.51 11.23 -18.81
N ARG A 64 17.58 11.56 -17.51
CA ARG A 64 16.97 12.78 -17.00
C ARG A 64 17.60 14.04 -17.59
N ILE A 65 18.93 14.14 -17.60
CA ILE A 65 19.61 15.30 -18.20
C ILE A 65 19.33 15.39 -19.71
N ASP A 66 19.25 14.25 -20.40
CA ASP A 66 18.86 14.20 -21.82
C ASP A 66 17.44 14.75 -22.02
N ALA A 67 16.49 14.42 -21.13
CA ALA A 67 15.13 14.95 -21.17
C ALA A 67 15.09 16.47 -20.94
N GLU A 68 15.86 16.98 -19.97
CA GLU A 68 15.97 18.43 -19.71
C GLU A 68 16.57 19.16 -20.93
N ILE A 69 17.65 18.64 -21.51
CA ILE A 69 18.28 19.20 -22.73
C ILE A 69 17.27 19.20 -23.90
N ALA A 70 16.52 18.11 -24.07
CA ALA A 70 15.51 18.01 -25.13
C ALA A 70 14.41 19.08 -25.03
N MET A 71 14.01 19.47 -23.81
CA MET A 71 13.04 20.57 -23.59
C MET A 71 13.57 21.92 -24.11
N TRP A 72 14.86 22.20 -23.94
CA TRP A 72 15.50 23.40 -24.50
C TRP A 72 15.72 23.30 -26.01
N ASP A 73 15.80 22.08 -26.55
CA ASP A 73 15.84 21.84 -27.98
C ASP A 73 14.50 22.07 -28.70
N GLY A 74 13.37 21.91 -27.99
CA GLY A 74 12.00 21.90 -28.52
C GLY A 74 11.07 23.08 -28.17
N GLY A 75 11.45 24.04 -27.32
CA GLY A 75 10.72 25.31 -27.14
C GLY A 75 10.07 25.58 -25.78
N GLY A 76 10.89 25.73 -24.73
CA GLY A 76 10.84 26.77 -23.66
C GLY A 76 9.65 26.90 -22.68
N TRP A 77 9.97 26.94 -21.38
CA TRP A 77 9.23 27.68 -20.34
C TRP A 77 10.18 28.60 -19.57
N ALA A 78 9.71 29.79 -19.18
CA ALA A 78 10.40 30.74 -18.30
C ALA A 78 9.61 30.87 -16.99
N HIS A 79 10.28 30.80 -15.84
CA HIS A 79 9.70 31.10 -14.52
C HIS A 79 10.40 32.31 -13.87
N PRO A 80 9.66 33.25 -13.26
CA PRO A 80 10.22 34.30 -12.41
C PRO A 80 10.23 33.88 -10.93
N THR A 81 11.28 34.25 -10.20
CA THR A 81 11.40 34.10 -8.74
C THR A 81 11.01 35.40 -8.01
N PRO A 82 10.35 35.33 -6.84
CA PRO A 82 10.39 36.41 -5.85
C PRO A 82 11.18 36.02 -4.59
N ASP A 83 11.96 36.99 -4.12
CA ASP A 83 12.84 37.00 -2.96
C ASP A 83 12.11 37.57 -1.73
N TYR A 84 12.30 37.01 -0.53
CA TYR A 84 11.84 37.61 0.73
C TYR A 84 12.81 37.35 1.90
N ASP A 85 13.30 38.46 2.46
CA ASP A 85 14.09 38.64 3.69
C ASP A 85 13.16 38.96 4.87
N MET A 86 13.34 38.33 6.04
CA MET A 86 12.76 38.76 7.32
C MET A 86 13.63 38.34 8.53
N GLY A 87 13.99 39.31 9.39
CA GLY A 87 14.76 39.12 10.62
C GLY A 87 13.96 38.75 11.88
N ALA A 88 14.67 38.24 12.90
CA ALA A 88 14.20 37.79 14.21
C ALA A 88 14.29 38.87 15.32
N PRO A 89 13.69 38.69 16.53
CA PRO A 89 14.44 38.05 17.63
C PRO A 89 13.65 37.22 18.71
N GLU A 90 14.48 36.51 19.50
CA GLU A 90 14.40 35.68 20.75
C GLU A 90 13.65 36.26 22.00
N ALA A 91 13.37 35.63 23.18
CA ALA A 91 13.52 34.31 23.85
C ALA A 91 12.74 34.33 25.22
N GLY A 92 12.55 33.18 25.89
CA GLY A 92 12.21 33.11 27.35
C GLY A 92 11.75 31.74 27.88
N ASN A 93 12.30 31.27 29.01
CA ASN A 93 12.43 29.85 29.46
C ASN A 93 11.67 29.47 30.79
N SER A 94 11.65 28.17 31.14
CA SER A 94 11.54 27.48 32.49
C SER A 94 10.16 27.07 33.08
N GLN A 95 9.90 26.01 33.89
CA GLN A 95 10.44 24.66 34.27
C GLN A 95 9.52 24.03 35.38
N GLY A 96 9.39 22.68 35.48
CA GLY A 96 9.10 21.89 36.73
C GLY A 96 7.86 20.93 36.75
N THR A 97 7.96 19.57 36.65
CA THR A 97 8.13 18.45 37.65
C THR A 97 7.00 18.26 38.73
N GLY A 98 6.41 17.10 39.10
CA GLY A 98 6.53 15.65 38.78
C GLY A 98 5.75 14.72 39.79
N GLY A 99 5.48 13.45 39.41
CA GLY A 99 5.31 12.24 40.29
C GLY A 99 3.90 11.74 40.74
N THR A 100 3.57 10.45 41.04
CA THR A 100 3.92 9.04 40.66
C THR A 100 3.16 8.06 41.61
N GLY A 101 2.79 6.84 41.17
CA GLY A 101 2.59 5.63 42.01
C GLY A 101 1.13 5.13 42.17
N SER A 102 0.64 4.04 41.53
CA SER A 102 0.97 2.59 41.54
C SER A 102 0.28 1.76 42.65
N SER A 103 -0.50 0.73 42.28
CA SER A 103 -0.14 -0.71 42.37
C SER A 103 -1.35 -1.68 42.35
N ASN A 104 -1.08 -2.86 41.81
CA ASN A 104 -1.97 -3.95 41.37
C ASN A 104 -2.24 -5.02 42.45
N ASP A 105 -3.23 -5.88 42.19
CA ASP A 105 -3.13 -7.31 42.54
C ASP A 105 -3.98 -8.18 41.57
N ALA A 106 -3.40 -9.28 41.06
CA ALA A 106 -3.96 -10.07 39.95
C ALA A 106 -4.48 -11.46 40.39
N ARG A 107 -5.65 -11.86 39.88
CA ARG A 107 -6.17 -13.24 39.95
C ARG A 107 -6.08 -13.91 38.57
N GLN A 108 -5.86 -15.23 38.54
CA GLN A 108 -5.84 -16.03 37.32
C GLN A 108 -7.19 -15.98 36.59
N GLN A 109 -7.13 -15.77 35.27
CA GLN A 109 -8.27 -15.39 34.43
C GLN A 109 -8.54 -16.45 33.36
N GLU A 110 -9.82 -16.76 33.17
CA GLU A 110 -10.37 -17.69 32.16
C GLU A 110 -10.45 -17.01 30.77
N SER A 111 -10.50 -17.79 29.69
CA SER A 111 -10.61 -17.29 28.30
C SER A 111 -12.01 -17.55 27.71
N ALA A 112 -12.42 -16.73 26.76
CA ALA A 112 -13.60 -16.96 25.92
C ALA A 112 -13.43 -18.26 25.10
N LYS A 113 -14.54 -18.93 24.81
CA LYS A 113 -14.53 -20.17 24.00
C LYS A 113 -14.39 -19.91 22.51
N GLU A 114 -14.92 -18.79 22.04
CA GLU A 114 -14.91 -18.39 20.64
C GLU A 114 -14.72 -16.89 20.52
N TYR A 115 -13.99 -16.45 19.50
CA TYR A 115 -13.75 -15.04 19.22
C TYR A 115 -13.41 -14.83 17.74
N SER A 116 -13.62 -13.62 17.24
CA SER A 116 -13.21 -13.19 15.90
C SER A 116 -11.78 -12.65 15.91
N GLY A 117 -11.08 -12.84 14.79
CA GLY A 117 -9.87 -12.09 14.49
C GLY A 117 -10.16 -10.83 13.67
N THR A 118 -9.10 -10.16 13.25
CA THR A 118 -9.13 -9.18 12.17
C THR A 118 -9.18 -9.94 10.84
N ASN A 119 -9.95 -9.45 9.87
CA ASN A 119 -10.07 -10.12 8.57
C ASN A 119 -8.73 -10.12 7.81
N THR A 120 -8.37 -11.25 7.20
CA THR A 120 -7.11 -11.43 6.47
C THR A 120 -7.34 -11.51 4.96
N GLN A 121 -6.29 -11.25 4.18
CA GLN A 121 -6.37 -11.36 2.72
C GLN A 121 -6.42 -12.83 2.26
N VAL A 122 -5.56 -13.68 2.83
CA VAL A 122 -5.37 -15.09 2.45
C VAL A 122 -5.49 -15.96 3.68
N ASP A 123 -6.21 -17.08 3.55
CA ASP A 123 -6.33 -18.06 4.63
C ASP A 123 -4.96 -18.64 5.02
N GLY A 124 -4.74 -18.82 6.32
CA GLY A 124 -3.46 -19.29 6.89
C GLY A 124 -2.32 -18.27 6.87
N VAL A 125 -2.51 -17.07 6.32
CA VAL A 125 -1.53 -15.97 6.37
C VAL A 125 -2.04 -14.86 7.28
N ASP A 126 -1.39 -14.70 8.43
CA ASP A 126 -1.75 -13.66 9.40
C ASP A 126 -1.12 -12.31 9.01
N GLU A 127 -1.81 -11.23 9.38
CA GLU A 127 -1.44 -9.85 9.07
C GLU A 127 -1.39 -9.02 10.34
N ALA A 128 -0.43 -8.11 10.46
CA ALA A 128 -0.34 -7.23 11.63
C ALA A 128 -1.55 -6.29 11.70
N ASP A 129 -1.98 -5.86 12.88
CA ASP A 129 -3.01 -4.81 13.03
C ASP A 129 -2.79 -4.03 14.33
N ILE A 130 -3.53 -2.95 14.55
CA ILE A 130 -3.48 -2.15 15.78
C ILE A 130 -4.14 -2.86 16.98
N VAL A 131 -4.97 -3.87 16.74
CA VAL A 131 -5.67 -4.64 17.76
C VAL A 131 -5.59 -6.13 17.47
N LYS A 132 -5.39 -6.94 18.50
CA LYS A 132 -5.42 -8.41 18.45
C LYS A 132 -6.06 -8.97 19.70
N THR A 133 -6.53 -10.22 19.66
CA THR A 133 -7.10 -10.91 20.82
C THR A 133 -6.75 -12.40 20.77
N ASP A 134 -6.56 -13.01 21.93
CA ASP A 134 -6.42 -14.46 22.12
C ASP A 134 -7.64 -15.05 22.86
N GLY A 135 -8.73 -14.29 22.96
CA GLY A 135 -9.94 -14.65 23.70
C GLY A 135 -9.82 -14.46 25.21
N LYS A 136 -8.63 -14.21 25.76
CA LYS A 136 -8.41 -13.90 27.17
C LYS A 136 -8.04 -12.43 27.38
N TYR A 137 -7.17 -11.92 26.53
CA TYR A 137 -6.68 -10.56 26.54
C TYR A 137 -6.96 -9.87 25.21
N LEU A 138 -7.20 -8.57 25.29
CA LEU A 138 -7.23 -7.65 24.16
C LEU A 138 -5.89 -6.92 24.15
N TYR A 139 -5.19 -7.01 23.03
CA TYR A 139 -3.93 -6.36 22.79
C TYR A 139 -4.20 -5.13 21.94
N LEU A 140 -3.74 -3.96 22.36
CA LEU A 140 -4.04 -2.70 21.69
C LEU A 140 -2.81 -1.79 21.58
N LEU A 141 -2.54 -1.28 20.38
CA LEU A 141 -1.65 -0.15 20.17
C LEU A 141 -2.44 1.15 20.30
N HIS A 142 -2.02 2.02 21.22
CA HIS A 142 -2.67 3.30 21.48
C HIS A 142 -1.65 4.37 21.86
N GLY A 143 -1.62 5.48 21.11
CA GLY A 143 -0.57 6.49 21.26
C GLY A 143 0.82 5.86 21.09
N GLN A 144 1.71 6.07 22.06
CA GLN A 144 3.04 5.44 22.12
C GLN A 144 3.05 4.24 23.09
N SER A 145 1.94 3.51 23.20
CA SER A 145 1.81 2.39 24.14
C SER A 145 1.26 1.14 23.47
N PHE A 146 1.77 0.00 23.90
CA PHE A 146 1.15 -1.31 23.76
C PHE A 146 0.45 -1.65 25.07
N LEU A 147 -0.85 -1.88 25.02
CA LEU A 147 -1.70 -2.18 26.16
C LEU A 147 -2.16 -3.64 26.10
N VAL A 148 -2.13 -4.31 27.25
CA VAL A 148 -2.78 -5.61 27.43
C VAL A 148 -3.95 -5.41 28.36
N LEU A 149 -5.17 -5.52 27.82
CA LEU A 149 -6.41 -5.43 28.57
C LEU A 149 -6.98 -6.83 28.78
N ASN A 150 -7.63 -7.04 29.91
CA ASN A 150 -8.44 -8.22 30.15
C ASN A 150 -9.64 -8.21 29.20
N ALA A 151 -9.79 -9.23 28.35
CA ALA A 151 -10.94 -9.33 27.45
C ALA A 151 -11.99 -10.31 27.95
N TRP A 152 -11.66 -11.24 28.85
CA TRP A 152 -12.65 -12.20 29.35
C TRP A 152 -12.50 -12.49 30.84
N PRO A 153 -13.59 -12.58 31.64
CA PRO A 153 -15.00 -12.31 31.28
C PRO A 153 -15.23 -10.85 30.85
N ALA A 154 -16.19 -10.62 29.95
CA ALA A 154 -16.44 -9.30 29.34
C ALA A 154 -16.69 -8.16 30.34
N THR A 155 -17.26 -8.46 31.51
CA THR A 155 -17.52 -7.49 32.58
C THR A 155 -16.27 -7.05 33.37
N GLN A 156 -15.12 -7.67 33.09
CA GLN A 156 -13.85 -7.41 33.78
C GLN A 156 -12.81 -6.74 32.87
N LEU A 157 -13.27 -6.00 31.86
CA LEU A 157 -12.40 -5.18 31.03
C LEU A 157 -11.62 -4.20 31.90
N ALA A 158 -10.30 -4.38 31.92
CA ALA A 158 -9.37 -3.55 32.68
C ALA A 158 -7.96 -3.73 32.12
N GLN A 159 -7.11 -2.72 32.27
CA GLN A 159 -5.69 -2.86 31.93
C GLN A 159 -5.00 -3.86 32.86
N SER A 160 -4.38 -4.87 32.28
CA SER A 160 -3.52 -5.84 32.98
C SER A 160 -2.07 -5.37 33.00
N SER A 161 -1.58 -4.86 31.89
CA SER A 161 -0.22 -4.34 31.75
C SER A 161 -0.12 -3.36 30.60
N SER A 162 1.03 -2.69 30.49
CA SER A 162 1.38 -1.85 29.36
C SER A 162 2.88 -1.90 29.10
N PHE A 163 3.26 -1.53 27.88
CA PHE A 163 4.63 -1.32 27.45
C PHE A 163 4.71 0.00 26.68
N ALA A 164 5.64 0.86 27.06
CA ALA A 164 5.91 2.09 26.30
C ALA A 164 6.65 1.73 25.00
N VAL A 165 6.05 2.09 23.87
CA VAL A 165 6.64 1.89 22.55
C VAL A 165 7.45 3.13 22.19
N GLU A 166 8.67 2.92 21.72
CA GLU A 166 9.48 4.02 21.17
C GLU A 166 8.89 4.48 19.83
N GLY A 167 8.62 5.78 19.71
CA GLY A 167 8.03 6.40 18.52
C GLY A 167 6.57 6.01 18.32
N THR A 168 6.09 6.14 17.07
CA THR A 168 4.68 5.95 16.74
C THR A 168 4.44 4.51 16.27
N PRO A 169 3.77 3.64 17.05
CA PRO A 169 3.42 2.30 16.60
C PRO A 169 2.46 2.34 15.40
N SER A 170 2.65 1.41 14.47
CA SER A 170 1.78 1.25 13.29
C SER A 170 0.90 0.01 13.42
N GLU A 171 1.48 -1.16 13.59
CA GLU A 171 0.78 -2.45 13.63
C GLU A 171 1.54 -3.48 14.49
N MET A 172 0.84 -4.55 14.89
CA MET A 172 1.44 -5.64 15.64
C MET A 172 0.91 -7.03 15.29
N TYR A 173 1.74 -8.04 15.58
CA TYR A 173 1.34 -9.45 15.72
C TYR A 173 1.25 -9.84 17.17
N VAL A 174 0.37 -10.78 17.49
CA VAL A 174 0.38 -11.53 18.75
C VAL A 174 0.21 -13.01 18.43
N THR A 175 1.09 -13.86 18.96
CA THR A 175 1.04 -15.31 18.77
C THR A 175 0.42 -16.01 19.98
N ASP A 176 -0.09 -17.22 19.78
CA ASP A 176 -0.70 -18.03 20.85
C ASP A 176 0.26 -18.35 22.00
N ASP A 177 1.57 -18.40 21.73
CA ASP A 177 2.62 -18.59 22.74
C ASP A 177 3.12 -17.26 23.36
N GLY A 178 2.39 -16.17 23.13
CA GLY A 178 2.57 -14.88 23.77
C GLY A 178 3.69 -14.03 23.21
N LYS A 179 4.16 -14.26 21.98
CA LYS A 179 5.12 -13.34 21.34
C LYS A 179 4.37 -12.21 20.66
N VAL A 180 4.92 -11.00 20.79
CA VAL A 180 4.37 -9.80 20.17
C VAL A 180 5.44 -9.20 19.27
N VAL A 181 5.08 -8.84 18.05
CA VAL A 181 5.96 -8.07 17.15
C VAL A 181 5.29 -6.74 16.93
N ILE A 182 5.95 -5.64 17.27
CA ILE A 182 5.43 -4.27 17.12
C ILE A 182 6.29 -3.53 16.11
N TYR A 183 5.64 -2.95 15.11
CA TYR A 183 6.25 -2.00 14.18
C TYR A 183 6.01 -0.58 14.67
N SER A 184 7.04 0.26 14.68
CA SER A 184 6.90 1.69 14.97
C SER A 184 7.80 2.56 14.10
N ASN A 185 7.39 3.80 13.86
CA ASN A 185 8.21 4.82 13.22
C ASN A 185 8.92 5.66 14.29
N VAL A 186 10.25 5.78 14.20
CA VAL A 186 11.07 6.43 15.23
C VAL A 186 12.00 7.48 14.62
N ASN A 187 12.29 8.54 15.37
CA ASN A 187 13.33 9.50 15.01
C ASN A 187 14.71 8.84 15.20
N GLY A 188 15.41 8.60 14.10
CA GLY A 188 16.67 7.88 14.09
C GLY A 188 17.86 8.64 14.64
N THR A 189 17.77 9.96 14.89
CA THR A 189 18.93 10.81 15.21
C THR A 189 19.76 10.28 16.39
N ALA A 190 19.10 9.88 17.49
CA ALA A 190 19.78 9.28 18.63
C ALA A 190 20.31 7.86 18.35
N ILE A 191 19.64 7.12 17.46
CA ILE A 191 20.01 5.75 17.07
C ILE A 191 21.28 5.76 16.21
N TYR A 192 21.35 6.63 15.21
CA TYR A 192 22.55 6.86 14.40
C TYR A 192 23.75 7.25 15.26
N ALA A 193 23.55 8.21 16.18
CA ALA A 193 24.59 8.65 17.11
C ALA A 193 25.07 7.49 18.01
N ALA A 194 24.14 6.70 18.55
CA ALA A 194 24.46 5.53 19.38
C ALA A 194 25.19 4.42 18.59
N ALA A 195 24.90 4.29 17.30
CA ALA A 195 25.56 3.35 16.39
C ALA A 195 26.91 3.86 15.84
N GLY A 196 27.27 5.12 16.09
CA GLY A 196 28.52 5.72 15.63
C GLY A 196 28.57 5.96 14.11
N ILE A 197 27.41 6.12 13.47
CA ILE A 197 27.27 6.36 12.03
C ILE A 197 26.50 7.66 11.77
N SER A 198 26.83 8.35 10.68
CA SER A 198 26.07 9.52 10.24
C SER A 198 24.86 9.09 9.41
N PRO A 199 23.70 9.75 9.56
CA PRO A 199 22.59 9.59 8.61
C PRO A 199 23.07 9.91 7.19
N ARG A 200 22.54 9.18 6.22
CA ARG A 200 22.85 9.39 4.80
C ARG A 200 21.87 10.36 4.17
N ASN A 201 22.34 11.07 3.16
CA ASN A 201 21.46 11.89 2.35
C ASN A 201 20.54 10.98 1.54
N SER A 202 19.24 11.28 1.56
CA SER A 202 18.32 10.75 0.57
C SER A 202 18.63 11.39 -0.79
N TYR A 203 18.68 10.55 -1.81
CA TYR A 203 18.68 10.89 -3.20
C TYR A 203 17.23 10.77 -3.71
N ASP A 204 16.62 11.87 -4.12
CA ASP A 204 15.27 11.87 -4.71
C ASP A 204 15.30 12.56 -6.08
N ASP A 205 14.48 12.05 -7.00
CA ASP A 205 14.18 12.72 -8.26
C ASP A 205 12.89 13.53 -8.07
N SER A 206 13.06 14.84 -7.87
CA SER A 206 11.96 15.78 -7.61
C SER A 206 10.89 15.85 -8.71
N TYR A 207 11.11 15.25 -9.90
CA TYR A 207 10.13 15.24 -10.99
C TYR A 207 8.97 14.27 -10.77
N TYR A 208 9.21 13.15 -10.08
CA TYR A 208 8.13 12.23 -9.69
C TYR A 208 7.41 12.72 -8.42
N GLY A 209 8.06 13.53 -7.58
CA GLY A 209 7.42 14.20 -6.45
C GLY A 209 6.31 15.19 -6.85
N TYR A 210 6.44 15.86 -8.01
CA TYR A 210 5.50 16.91 -8.45
C TYR A 210 4.11 16.38 -8.86
N TYR A 211 4.00 15.11 -9.25
CA TYR A 211 2.73 14.46 -9.59
C TYR A 211 2.26 13.43 -8.55
N GLY A 212 3.04 13.20 -7.49
CA GLY A 212 2.79 12.16 -6.49
C GLY A 212 2.67 12.64 -5.04
N ASN A 213 3.29 13.75 -4.63
CA ASN A 213 3.22 14.28 -3.25
C ASN A 213 3.82 15.70 -3.14
N GLY A 214 3.44 16.60 -4.05
CA GLY A 214 3.88 17.99 -4.05
C GLY A 214 3.11 18.87 -3.07
N ALA A 215 3.21 18.62 -1.77
CA ALA A 215 2.87 19.62 -0.77
C ALA A 215 4.17 20.28 -0.28
N GLU A 216 4.45 21.48 -0.78
CA GLU A 216 5.36 22.42 -0.12
C GLU A 216 5.00 22.49 1.38
N PRO A 217 5.96 22.50 2.33
CA PRO A 217 5.66 22.69 3.73
C PRO A 217 5.00 24.06 3.91
N TYR A 218 3.69 24.09 4.18
CA TYR A 218 3.04 25.32 4.60
C TYR A 218 3.66 25.78 5.94
N PRO A 219 3.89 27.07 6.16
CA PRO A 219 4.44 27.57 7.41
C PRO A 219 3.53 27.17 8.58
N GLY A 220 4.05 26.39 9.53
CA GLY A 220 3.26 25.81 10.64
C GLY A 220 2.80 24.36 10.44
N GLY A 221 3.20 23.70 9.36
CA GLY A 221 3.03 22.25 9.20
C GLY A 221 3.83 21.44 10.25
N PRO A 222 3.48 20.16 10.47
CA PRO A 222 4.21 19.33 11.42
C PRO A 222 5.70 19.27 11.10
N GLU A 223 6.54 19.35 12.14
CA GLU A 223 7.97 19.10 11.98
C GLU A 223 8.15 17.69 11.39
N TYR A 224 8.74 17.63 10.19
CA TYR A 224 9.11 16.36 9.59
C TYR A 224 10.04 15.60 10.54
N MET A 225 9.72 14.33 10.80
CA MET A 225 10.56 13.48 11.65
C MET A 225 11.97 13.42 11.05
N SER A 226 12.95 13.92 11.80
CA SER A 226 14.35 13.90 11.35
C SER A 226 14.84 12.45 11.31
N ASN A 227 15.32 12.02 10.14
CA ASN A 227 15.90 10.69 9.89
C ASN A 227 14.97 9.52 10.33
N PRO A 228 13.79 9.35 9.70
CA PRO A 228 12.83 8.33 10.12
C PRO A 228 13.38 6.91 9.95
N LEU A 229 13.19 6.08 10.97
CA LEU A 229 13.50 4.65 10.94
C LEU A 229 12.24 3.83 11.23
N THR A 230 12.14 2.66 10.64
CA THR A 230 11.19 1.62 11.09
C THR A 230 11.85 0.80 12.19
N LYS A 231 11.25 0.77 13.37
CA LYS A 231 11.65 -0.10 14.47
C LYS A 231 10.75 -1.33 14.52
N ILE A 232 11.36 -2.49 14.70
CA ILE A 232 10.69 -3.75 15.06
C ILE A 232 11.07 -4.08 16.50
N THR A 233 10.07 -4.15 17.38
CA THR A 233 10.23 -4.60 18.77
C THR A 233 9.57 -5.96 18.93
N VAL A 234 10.31 -6.95 19.42
CA VAL A 234 9.77 -8.27 19.74
C VAL A 234 9.66 -8.41 21.26
N LEU A 235 8.46 -8.72 21.75
CA LEU A 235 8.18 -8.94 23.17
C LEU A 235 7.80 -10.41 23.42
N GLN A 236 8.06 -10.88 24.64
CA GLN A 236 7.42 -12.06 25.22
C GLN A 236 6.44 -11.61 26.30
N LEU A 237 5.22 -12.14 26.26
CA LEU A 237 4.24 -12.03 27.31
C LEU A 237 4.35 -13.22 28.26
N GLN A 238 4.46 -12.94 29.55
CA GLN A 238 4.35 -13.94 30.62
C GLN A 238 3.24 -13.49 31.57
N ASN A 239 2.08 -14.16 31.52
CA ASN A 239 0.87 -13.74 32.24
C ASN A 239 0.54 -12.25 31.98
N ALA A 240 0.42 -11.89 30.70
CA ALA A 240 0.23 -10.52 30.21
C ALA A 240 1.38 -9.54 30.49
N GLN A 241 2.45 -9.90 31.21
CA GLN A 241 3.58 -8.99 31.44
C GLN A 241 4.56 -9.02 30.27
N PRO A 242 4.82 -7.87 29.59
CA PRO A 242 5.73 -7.81 28.46
C PRO A 242 7.19 -7.75 28.91
N THR A 243 8.04 -8.52 28.22
CA THR A 243 9.50 -8.45 28.32
C THR A 243 10.08 -8.32 26.92
N VAL A 244 10.98 -7.37 26.71
CA VAL A 244 11.66 -7.19 25.41
C VAL A 244 12.57 -8.38 25.16
N LEU A 245 12.43 -8.99 23.98
CA LEU A 245 13.36 -9.98 23.45
C LEU A 245 14.38 -9.31 22.55
N SER A 246 13.93 -8.57 21.54
CA SER A 246 14.82 -7.90 20.60
C SER A 246 14.26 -6.60 20.06
N GLU A 247 15.16 -5.72 19.67
CA GLU A 247 14.85 -4.42 19.09
C GLU A 247 15.78 -4.18 17.90
N THR A 248 15.19 -4.08 16.71
CA THR A 248 15.92 -3.82 15.46
C THR A 248 15.34 -2.59 14.78
N TYR A 249 16.20 -1.75 14.23
CA TYR A 249 15.84 -0.56 13.47
C TYR A 249 16.29 -0.74 12.03
N PHE A 250 15.47 -0.28 11.11
CA PHE A 250 15.73 -0.32 9.69
C PHE A 250 15.57 1.07 9.11
N GLU A 251 16.49 1.42 8.22
CA GLU A 251 16.27 2.54 7.32
C GLU A 251 15.20 2.18 6.30
N GLY A 252 14.20 3.05 6.16
CA GLY A 252 13.03 2.82 5.32
C GLY A 252 11.72 2.80 6.09
N SER A 253 10.65 2.81 5.32
CA SER A 253 9.27 2.81 5.78
C SER A 253 8.69 1.41 5.73
N TYR A 254 7.93 1.03 6.76
CA TYR A 254 7.13 -0.19 6.76
C TYR A 254 6.04 -0.13 5.69
N VAL A 255 6.01 -1.11 4.79
CA VAL A 255 4.99 -1.22 3.73
C VAL A 255 3.95 -2.26 4.11
N SER A 256 4.41 -3.47 4.47
CA SER A 256 3.54 -4.61 4.73
C SER A 256 4.29 -5.69 5.48
N SER A 257 3.57 -6.53 6.21
CA SER A 257 4.12 -7.78 6.74
C SER A 257 3.11 -8.93 6.63
N ARG A 258 3.64 -10.16 6.61
CA ARG A 258 2.87 -11.40 6.57
C ARG A 258 3.50 -12.44 7.47
N ARG A 259 2.70 -13.09 8.31
CA ARG A 259 3.15 -14.19 9.17
C ARG A 259 2.59 -15.53 8.71
N VAL A 260 3.48 -16.51 8.58
CA VAL A 260 3.12 -17.92 8.37
C VAL A 260 3.89 -18.75 9.39
N GLY A 261 3.16 -19.43 10.29
CA GLY A 261 3.77 -20.14 11.40
C GLY A 261 4.58 -19.20 12.30
N SER A 262 5.85 -19.54 12.56
CA SER A 262 6.78 -18.69 13.32
C SER A 262 7.48 -17.62 12.50
N HIS A 263 7.30 -17.59 11.18
CA HIS A 263 8.06 -16.68 10.30
C HIS A 263 7.24 -15.44 9.97
N VAL A 264 7.76 -14.27 10.35
CA VAL A 264 7.19 -12.97 9.99
C VAL A 264 8.06 -12.34 8.90
N ARG A 265 7.49 -12.14 7.72
CA ARG A 265 8.16 -11.45 6.60
C ARG A 265 7.69 -10.02 6.56
N THR A 266 8.63 -9.10 6.63
CA THR A 266 8.41 -7.66 6.64
C THR A 266 8.97 -7.09 5.36
N VAL A 267 8.15 -6.35 4.61
CA VAL A 267 8.57 -5.58 3.46
C VAL A 267 8.71 -4.12 3.88
N LEU A 268 9.89 -3.57 3.66
CA LEU A 268 10.22 -2.18 3.91
C LEU A 268 10.58 -1.51 2.59
N GLU A 269 10.08 -0.30 2.38
CA GLU A 269 10.57 0.59 1.35
C GLU A 269 11.69 1.45 1.95
N GLY A 270 12.92 1.05 1.66
CA GLY A 270 14.14 1.76 2.00
C GLY A 270 14.21 3.12 1.33
N ALA A 271 14.71 4.10 2.07
CA ALA A 271 15.04 5.41 1.51
C ALA A 271 16.06 5.25 0.37
N SER A 272 15.85 5.99 -0.72
CA SER A 272 16.77 6.06 -1.84
C SER A 272 18.07 6.72 -1.39
N PHE A 273 19.10 5.95 -1.00
CA PHE A 273 20.40 6.51 -0.62
C PHE A 273 21.34 6.63 -1.82
N GLY A 274 22.18 7.65 -1.80
CA GLY A 274 23.22 7.84 -2.81
C GLY A 274 24.00 9.14 -2.60
N PRO A 275 24.97 9.43 -3.49
CA PRO A 275 25.61 10.73 -3.52
C PRO A 275 24.60 11.83 -3.87
N ASN A 276 24.78 13.02 -3.28
CA ASN A 276 23.90 14.16 -3.54
C ASN A 276 24.10 14.69 -4.98
N LEU A 277 23.15 14.40 -5.87
CA LEU A 277 23.15 14.83 -7.27
C LEU A 277 22.30 16.10 -7.41
N SER A 278 22.70 16.99 -8.33
CA SER A 278 21.86 18.13 -8.69
C SER A 278 21.21 17.89 -10.05
N TYR A 279 19.94 18.23 -10.20
CA TYR A 279 19.21 18.15 -11.47
C TYR A 279 18.96 19.52 -12.11
N TRP A 280 19.46 20.57 -11.48
CA TRP A 280 19.27 21.96 -11.91
C TRP A 280 20.60 22.70 -11.88
N PRO A 281 20.96 23.43 -12.94
CA PRO A 281 22.10 24.34 -12.90
C PRO A 281 21.93 25.43 -11.82
N ASP A 282 23.00 25.76 -11.10
CA ASP A 282 23.00 26.83 -10.09
C ASP A 282 22.80 28.22 -10.71
N ASP A 283 23.34 28.42 -11.92
CA ASP A 283 23.19 29.63 -12.72
C ASP A 283 22.10 29.42 -13.78
N TYR A 284 21.23 30.42 -13.99
CA TYR A 284 20.17 30.41 -15.01
C TYR A 284 20.64 31.12 -16.28
N PRO A 285 21.07 30.40 -17.33
CA PRO A 285 21.62 31.03 -18.51
C PRO A 285 20.53 31.70 -19.37
N SER A 286 20.95 32.64 -20.23
CA SER A 286 20.01 33.41 -21.07
C SER A 286 19.79 32.79 -22.45
N THR A 287 20.68 31.89 -22.88
CA THR A 287 20.59 31.26 -24.20
C THR A 287 20.46 29.75 -24.10
N LYS A 288 19.78 29.17 -25.09
CA LYS A 288 19.67 27.71 -25.27
C LYS A 288 21.03 27.01 -25.22
N THR A 289 22.03 27.54 -25.93
CA THR A 289 23.37 26.93 -25.97
C THR A 289 24.03 26.91 -24.59
N GLU A 290 23.84 27.97 -23.80
CA GLU A 290 24.36 28.01 -22.43
C GLU A 290 23.58 27.09 -21.49
N TRP A 291 22.25 26.95 -21.66
CA TRP A 291 21.45 25.95 -20.94
C TRP A 291 21.93 24.54 -21.19
N VAL A 292 22.12 24.16 -22.46
CA VAL A 292 22.66 22.84 -22.83
C VAL A 292 24.05 22.64 -22.22
N ALA A 293 24.93 23.64 -22.29
CA ALA A 293 26.26 23.57 -21.68
C ALA A 293 26.21 23.42 -20.15
N ALA A 294 25.25 24.08 -19.48
CA ALA A 294 25.06 23.99 -18.04
C ALA A 294 24.58 22.59 -17.61
N TYR A 295 23.64 22.00 -18.35
CA TYR A 295 23.21 20.61 -18.14
C TYR A 295 24.31 19.58 -18.42
N GLU A 296 25.15 19.78 -19.44
CA GLU A 296 26.29 18.89 -19.70
C GLU A 296 27.40 18.99 -18.64
N LYS A 297 27.61 20.20 -18.10
CA LYS A 297 28.47 20.39 -16.92
C LYS A 297 27.91 19.61 -15.73
N LEU A 298 26.62 19.75 -15.45
CA LEU A 298 25.91 19.05 -14.39
C LEU A 298 26.02 17.52 -14.53
N ARG A 299 25.86 17.00 -15.76
CA ARG A 299 26.04 15.57 -16.08
C ARG A 299 27.42 15.09 -15.67
N THR A 300 28.45 15.85 -16.03
CA THR A 300 29.84 15.51 -15.73
C THR A 300 30.10 15.48 -14.22
N GLU A 301 29.60 16.49 -13.50
CA GLU A 301 29.75 16.60 -12.04
C GLU A 301 29.01 15.48 -11.32
N ASN A 302 27.75 15.20 -11.69
CA ASN A 302 26.98 14.09 -11.12
C ASN A 302 27.61 12.73 -11.43
N ALA A 303 28.05 12.51 -12.67
CA ALA A 303 28.72 11.27 -13.03
C ALA A 303 30.02 11.06 -12.23
N ALA A 304 30.76 12.13 -11.92
CA ALA A 304 31.93 12.05 -11.04
C ALA A 304 31.53 11.68 -9.61
N LYS A 305 30.48 12.29 -9.05
CA LYS A 305 29.94 11.93 -7.73
C LYS A 305 29.51 10.47 -7.65
N ILE A 306 28.78 9.97 -8.65
CA ILE A 306 28.37 8.56 -8.73
C ILE A 306 29.58 7.63 -8.79
N ARG A 307 30.55 7.91 -9.67
CA ARG A 307 31.74 7.05 -9.81
C ARG A 307 32.61 7.02 -8.54
N ASN A 308 32.72 8.16 -7.85
CA ASN A 308 33.52 8.31 -6.64
C ASN A 308 32.81 7.85 -5.36
N SER A 309 31.50 7.59 -5.41
CA SER A 309 30.77 6.98 -4.29
C SER A 309 31.29 5.57 -3.97
N THR A 310 30.95 5.07 -2.80
CA THR A 310 31.27 3.73 -2.28
C THR A 310 29.97 3.00 -1.97
N LEU A 311 29.97 1.67 -1.85
CA LEU A 311 28.75 0.92 -1.48
C LEU A 311 28.04 1.44 -0.22
N SER A 312 28.79 1.87 0.79
CA SER A 312 28.20 2.42 2.02
C SER A 312 27.40 3.70 1.78
N ASP A 313 27.58 4.39 0.65
CA ASP A 313 26.73 5.54 0.29
C ASP A 313 25.35 5.11 -0.21
N TRP A 314 25.18 3.84 -0.61
CA TRP A 314 23.97 3.31 -1.25
C TRP A 314 23.20 2.31 -0.38
N LEU A 315 23.89 1.39 0.32
CA LEU A 315 23.24 0.25 0.97
C LEU A 315 22.63 0.63 2.31
N PRO A 316 21.39 0.21 2.65
CA PRO A 316 20.75 0.62 3.89
C PRO A 316 21.40 -0.06 5.11
N TYR A 317 21.35 0.61 6.25
CA TYR A 317 21.73 0.05 7.54
C TYR A 317 20.50 -0.62 8.18
N SER A 318 20.73 -1.79 8.77
CA SER A 318 19.95 -2.23 9.92
C SER A 318 20.75 -1.97 11.19
N MET A 319 20.06 -1.74 12.30
CA MET A 319 20.69 -1.46 13.59
C MET A 319 20.05 -2.33 14.65
N VAL A 320 20.85 -3.06 15.42
CA VAL A 320 20.37 -3.95 16.48
C VAL A 320 20.73 -3.33 17.82
N ARG A 321 19.75 -3.20 18.71
CA ARG A 321 19.99 -2.75 20.08
C ARG A 321 20.28 -3.95 20.97
N SER A 322 21.32 -3.80 21.79
CA SER A 322 21.78 -4.78 22.78
C SER A 322 22.10 -4.09 24.12
N GLU A 323 22.40 -4.86 25.15
CA GLU A 323 22.88 -4.32 26.44
C GLU A 323 24.16 -3.48 26.31
N THR A 324 24.97 -3.74 25.27
CA THR A 324 26.25 -3.06 25.05
C THR A 324 26.13 -1.77 24.21
N GLY A 325 24.93 -1.48 23.69
CA GLY A 325 24.68 -0.34 22.79
C GLY A 325 23.96 -0.76 21.51
N VAL A 326 23.96 0.15 20.53
CA VAL A 326 23.37 -0.05 19.20
C VAL A 326 24.48 -0.39 18.22
N GLN A 327 24.31 -1.45 17.43
CA GLN A 327 25.27 -1.87 16.41
C GLN A 327 24.63 -1.76 15.03
N ALA A 328 25.27 -1.01 14.13
CA ALA A 328 24.86 -0.93 12.73
C ALA A 328 25.45 -2.07 11.90
N HIS A 329 24.64 -2.62 11.01
CA HIS A 329 25.01 -3.64 10.05
C HIS A 329 24.61 -3.18 8.65
N LEU A 330 25.53 -3.33 7.70
CA LEU A 330 25.18 -3.24 6.28
C LEU A 330 24.60 -4.58 5.83
N ALA A 331 23.59 -4.51 4.97
CA ALA A 331 23.10 -5.70 4.28
C ALA A 331 24.23 -6.36 3.48
N ARG A 332 24.23 -7.69 3.42
CA ARG A 332 25.27 -8.44 2.71
C ARG A 332 25.09 -8.27 1.21
N CYS A 333 26.18 -8.04 0.49
CA CYS A 333 26.13 -7.81 -0.96
C CYS A 333 25.52 -8.98 -1.75
N ASP A 334 25.69 -10.22 -1.28
CA ASP A 334 25.13 -11.42 -1.87
C ASP A 334 23.64 -11.65 -1.54
N GLU A 335 23.00 -10.73 -0.81
CA GLU A 335 21.56 -10.74 -0.52
C GLU A 335 20.77 -9.73 -1.39
N PHE A 336 21.43 -9.08 -2.35
CA PHE A 336 20.81 -8.11 -3.26
C PHE A 336 20.36 -8.74 -4.56
N TYR A 337 19.12 -8.45 -4.94
CA TYR A 337 18.57 -8.58 -6.28
C TYR A 337 18.62 -7.21 -6.95
N VAL A 338 19.25 -7.17 -8.11
CA VAL A 338 19.45 -5.94 -8.86
C VAL A 338 18.71 -6.06 -10.18
N PRO A 339 17.93 -5.05 -10.57
CA PRO A 339 17.09 -5.11 -11.75
C PRO A 339 17.89 -4.95 -13.04
N THR A 340 17.19 -5.05 -14.17
CA THR A 340 17.65 -4.47 -15.43
C THR A 340 17.95 -2.99 -15.21
N THR A 341 19.09 -2.51 -15.73
CA THR A 341 19.48 -1.10 -15.62
C THR A 341 18.36 -0.18 -16.13
N ALA A 342 18.01 0.83 -15.34
CA ALA A 342 16.96 1.79 -15.64
C ALA A 342 15.59 1.15 -15.92
N SER A 343 15.22 0.12 -15.15
CA SER A 343 13.87 -0.48 -15.25
C SER A 343 12.98 -0.19 -14.04
N THR A 344 13.53 -0.02 -12.85
CA THR A 344 12.74 0.27 -11.62
C THR A 344 12.88 1.73 -11.23
N VAL A 345 11.87 2.30 -10.57
CA VAL A 345 12.00 3.63 -9.96
C VAL A 345 13.09 3.63 -8.88
N TYR A 346 13.60 4.81 -8.51
CA TYR A 346 14.55 4.91 -7.40
C TYR A 346 13.93 4.44 -6.10
N GLY A 347 14.71 3.78 -5.26
CA GLY A 347 14.26 3.19 -4.01
C GLY A 347 14.95 1.87 -3.76
N MET A 348 14.65 1.28 -2.62
CA MET A 348 15.18 -0.02 -2.27
C MET A 348 14.21 -0.80 -1.42
N THR A 349 13.71 -1.91 -1.94
CA THR A 349 12.81 -2.79 -1.20
C THR A 349 13.63 -3.75 -0.35
N GLN A 350 13.35 -3.84 0.94
CA GLN A 350 13.97 -4.82 1.84
C GLN A 350 12.91 -5.83 2.28
N ILE A 351 13.19 -7.12 2.11
CA ILE A 351 12.33 -8.21 2.58
C ILE A 351 13.03 -8.87 3.76
N GLN A 352 12.66 -8.49 4.97
CA GLN A 352 13.28 -8.90 6.22
C GLN A 352 12.41 -9.95 6.94
N SER A 353 12.96 -11.13 7.16
CA SER A 353 12.29 -12.24 7.83
C SER A 353 12.77 -12.40 9.27
N LEU A 354 11.83 -12.41 10.19
CA LEU A 354 12.02 -12.70 11.61
C LEU A 354 11.53 -14.13 11.90
N ASP A 355 12.34 -14.92 12.61
CA ASP A 355 11.93 -16.21 13.17
C ASP A 355 11.52 -16.06 14.64
N LEU A 356 10.23 -16.20 14.91
CA LEU A 356 9.69 -16.16 16.26
C LEU A 356 10.05 -17.38 17.10
N ALA A 357 10.61 -18.44 16.50
CA ALA A 357 11.22 -19.53 17.27
C ALA A 357 12.61 -19.14 17.83
N ALA A 358 13.28 -18.16 17.22
CA ALA A 358 14.58 -17.64 17.61
C ALA A 358 14.62 -16.10 17.62
N PRO A 359 13.74 -15.43 18.41
CA PRO A 359 13.48 -14.00 18.31
C PRO A 359 14.67 -13.11 18.72
N GLN A 360 15.70 -13.70 19.31
CA GLN A 360 16.96 -13.04 19.67
C GLN A 360 17.89 -12.85 18.48
N LEU A 361 17.68 -13.60 17.39
CA LEU A 361 18.45 -13.44 16.17
C LEU A 361 17.90 -12.24 15.39
N PRO A 362 18.78 -11.40 14.82
CA PRO A 362 18.32 -10.29 13.98
C PRO A 362 17.57 -10.83 12.76
N PRO A 363 16.61 -10.06 12.21
CA PRO A 363 15.97 -10.41 10.96
C PRO A 363 17.02 -10.60 9.84
N VAL A 364 16.75 -11.56 8.97
CA VAL A 364 17.58 -11.85 7.79
C VAL A 364 16.71 -11.79 6.55
N GLY A 365 17.29 -11.44 5.42
CA GLY A 365 16.46 -11.10 4.28
C GLY A 365 17.21 -10.96 2.97
N VAL A 366 16.49 -10.40 2.01
CA VAL A 366 17.01 -10.00 0.71
C VAL A 366 16.59 -8.57 0.43
N SER A 367 17.37 -7.86 -0.39
CA SER A 367 17.06 -6.51 -0.81
C SER A 367 16.90 -6.46 -2.33
N ILE A 368 16.00 -5.63 -2.83
CA ILE A 368 15.78 -5.38 -4.25
C ILE A 368 16.07 -3.91 -4.53
N ILE A 369 16.88 -3.61 -5.53
CA ILE A 369 17.06 -2.22 -5.98
C ILE A 369 15.81 -1.81 -6.77
N GLY A 370 15.08 -0.83 -6.24
CA GLY A 370 13.77 -0.41 -6.70
C GLY A 370 12.77 -0.27 -5.55
N ALA A 371 11.86 0.68 -5.69
CA ALA A 371 10.73 0.87 -4.78
C ALA A 371 9.71 -0.28 -4.88
N VAL A 372 8.75 -0.31 -3.94
CA VAL A 372 7.63 -1.27 -3.93
C VAL A 372 6.34 -0.51 -3.67
N ASP A 373 5.31 -0.80 -4.46
CA ASP A 373 3.99 -0.18 -4.28
C ASP A 373 3.01 -1.12 -3.59
N THR A 374 3.04 -2.41 -3.94
CA THR A 374 2.06 -3.38 -3.47
C THR A 374 2.70 -4.73 -3.20
N VAL A 375 2.28 -5.35 -2.09
CA VAL A 375 2.75 -6.66 -1.65
C VAL A 375 1.57 -7.62 -1.57
N TYR A 376 1.69 -8.75 -2.24
CA TYR A 376 0.79 -9.89 -2.10
C TYR A 376 1.59 -11.09 -1.58
N SER A 377 1.02 -11.87 -0.66
CA SER A 377 1.62 -13.14 -0.24
C SER A 377 0.55 -14.15 0.08
N ASN A 378 0.73 -15.39 -0.39
CA ASN A 378 0.07 -16.55 0.19
C ASN A 378 1.09 -17.37 1.01
N LEU A 379 0.78 -18.63 1.31
CA LEU A 379 1.65 -19.53 2.08
C LEU A 379 3.01 -19.79 1.41
N ASP A 380 3.01 -19.83 0.07
CA ASP A 380 4.13 -20.37 -0.73
C ASP A 380 4.82 -19.31 -1.59
N THR A 381 4.15 -18.20 -1.89
CA THR A 381 4.58 -17.20 -2.86
C THR A 381 4.42 -15.80 -2.30
N LEU A 382 5.47 -15.00 -2.45
CA LEU A 382 5.49 -13.55 -2.24
C LEU A 382 5.61 -12.86 -3.60
N VAL A 383 4.73 -11.90 -3.87
CA VAL A 383 4.78 -11.06 -5.07
C VAL A 383 4.99 -9.62 -4.65
N ILE A 384 6.04 -9.03 -5.20
CA ILE A 384 6.36 -7.60 -5.09
C ILE A 384 5.93 -6.95 -6.40
N ALA A 385 5.01 -6.00 -6.33
CA ALA A 385 4.62 -5.17 -7.45
C ALA A 385 5.17 -3.76 -7.27
N ALA A 386 5.79 -3.23 -8.32
CA ALA A 386 6.44 -1.93 -8.32
C ALA A 386 6.22 -1.23 -9.65
N ARG A 387 6.04 0.08 -9.63
CA ARG A 387 5.96 0.90 -10.84
C ARG A 387 7.28 0.81 -11.62
N ALA A 388 7.16 0.56 -12.91
CA ALA A 388 8.30 0.61 -13.80
C ALA A 388 8.82 2.04 -13.91
N TRP A 389 10.13 2.20 -13.99
CA TRP A 389 10.71 3.47 -14.40
C TRP A 389 10.50 3.63 -15.90
N VAL A 390 9.93 4.77 -16.28
CA VAL A 390 9.78 5.14 -17.67
C VAL A 390 10.81 6.20 -18.02
N ASP A 391 11.49 6.00 -19.15
CA ASP A 391 12.49 6.93 -19.65
C ASP A 391 11.87 8.34 -19.82
N PRO A 392 12.37 9.38 -19.11
CA PRO A 392 11.77 10.71 -19.17
C PRO A 392 11.89 11.35 -20.57
N THR A 393 12.81 10.90 -21.42
CA THR A 393 12.91 11.36 -22.81
C THR A 393 11.70 10.94 -23.66
N VAL A 394 10.91 9.97 -23.17
CA VAL A 394 9.74 9.44 -23.86
C VAL A 394 8.51 10.34 -23.66
N TYR A 395 8.34 10.91 -22.46
CA TYR A 395 7.21 11.80 -22.15
C TYR A 395 7.51 13.28 -22.35
N SER A 396 8.65 13.64 -22.92
CA SER A 396 9.08 15.03 -23.04
C SER A 396 8.30 15.83 -24.11
N TRP A 397 6.95 15.87 -24.09
CA TRP A 397 6.15 16.80 -24.92
C TRP A 397 4.77 17.19 -24.36
N GLY A 398 4.40 18.47 -24.56
CA GLY A 398 3.09 18.83 -25.14
C GLY A 398 1.95 19.30 -24.23
N THR A 399 2.03 20.51 -23.64
CA THR A 399 0.82 21.21 -23.16
C THR A 399 0.22 22.10 -24.25
N SER A 400 -0.48 21.51 -25.21
CA SER A 400 -1.51 22.24 -25.96
C SER A 400 -2.83 22.15 -25.18
N ARG A 401 -3.06 23.09 -24.26
CA ARG A 401 -4.40 23.35 -23.71
C ARG A 401 -5.13 24.26 -24.68
N THR A 402 -5.94 23.69 -25.57
CA THR A 402 -7.01 24.41 -26.23
C THR A 402 -8.31 23.80 -25.77
N ASP A 403 -8.93 24.42 -24.77
CA ASP A 403 -10.39 24.40 -24.66
C ASP A 403 -10.82 25.81 -24.27
N GLY A 404 -11.65 26.38 -25.16
CA GLY A 404 -12.20 27.71 -25.01
C GLY A 404 -13.08 27.77 -23.78
N ASP A 405 -12.88 28.82 -22.99
CA ASP A 405 -13.88 29.60 -22.26
C ASP A 405 -13.13 30.65 -21.40
N GLY A 406 -12.83 31.82 -21.99
CA GLY A 406 -12.56 33.05 -21.22
C GLY A 406 -11.16 33.28 -20.64
N VAL A 407 -10.21 33.66 -21.51
CA VAL A 407 -9.12 34.63 -21.27
C VAL A 407 -8.22 34.45 -20.03
N VAL A 408 -7.13 33.71 -20.20
CA VAL A 408 -5.79 34.15 -19.77
C VAL A 408 -4.89 34.11 -21.01
N SER A 409 -4.27 35.24 -21.33
CA SER A 409 -3.48 35.41 -22.55
C SER A 409 -2.16 34.65 -22.48
N SER A 410 -1.94 33.73 -23.42
CA SER A 410 -0.61 33.27 -23.82
C SER A 410 -0.51 33.39 -25.36
N PRO A 411 0.65 33.73 -25.93
CA PRO A 411 0.74 34.16 -27.33
C PRO A 411 0.56 33.01 -28.33
N PRO A 412 0.17 33.31 -29.58
CA PRO A 412 -0.40 32.37 -30.52
C PRO A 412 0.64 31.44 -31.13
N MET A 413 0.26 30.17 -31.36
CA MET A 413 0.86 29.38 -32.43
C MET A 413 0.56 30.08 -33.75
N ALA A 414 1.62 30.61 -34.37
CA ALA A 414 1.65 30.96 -35.77
C ALA A 414 2.98 30.47 -36.35
N ASP A 415 2.83 29.63 -37.37
CA ASP A 415 3.77 29.38 -38.46
C ASP A 415 5.08 28.63 -38.14
N GLY A 416 5.01 27.31 -38.37
CA GLY A 416 5.97 26.62 -39.22
C GLY A 416 7.42 26.60 -38.76
N VAL A 417 7.74 25.77 -37.76
CA VAL A 417 9.06 25.15 -37.67
C VAL A 417 8.89 23.68 -37.33
N ALA A 418 9.09 22.83 -38.33
CA ALA A 418 9.30 21.40 -38.13
C ALA A 418 10.58 21.21 -37.30
N THR A 419 10.47 20.56 -36.15
CA THR A 419 11.61 19.88 -35.54
C THR A 419 11.24 18.43 -35.27
N THR A 420 11.97 17.57 -35.97
CA THR A 420 11.86 16.12 -36.00
C THR A 420 12.72 15.52 -34.90
N ARG A 421 12.12 14.67 -34.06
CA ARG A 421 12.57 13.27 -33.87
C ARG A 421 11.37 12.42 -33.45
N GLN A 422 10.98 11.58 -34.40
CA GLN A 422 9.91 10.57 -34.39
C GLN A 422 8.49 11.09 -34.21
N ALA A 423 7.72 10.93 -35.28
CA ALA A 423 6.28 10.81 -35.21
C ALA A 423 5.91 9.81 -34.11
N LEU A 424 5.48 10.32 -32.95
CA LEU A 424 4.68 9.53 -32.03
C LEU A 424 3.38 9.25 -32.78
N THR A 425 3.09 7.98 -32.91
CA THR A 425 1.96 7.39 -33.63
C THR A 425 0.62 8.05 -33.26
N GLU A 426 -0.37 8.04 -34.17
CA GLU A 426 -1.79 8.30 -33.79
C GLU A 426 -2.31 7.23 -32.81
N GLU A 427 -1.54 6.15 -32.58
CA GLU A 427 -1.89 5.08 -31.66
C GLU A 427 -1.84 5.53 -30.18
N PRO A 428 -2.78 5.04 -29.35
CA PRO A 428 -2.77 5.24 -27.90
C PRO A 428 -1.46 4.77 -27.25
N ILE A 429 -0.92 5.56 -26.31
CA ILE A 429 0.31 5.22 -25.58
C ILE A 429 0.01 5.14 -24.09
N SER A 430 0.32 4.01 -23.46
CA SER A 430 0.25 3.83 -22.00
C SER A 430 1.32 4.63 -21.25
N THR A 431 0.92 5.29 -20.17
CA THR A 431 1.78 6.16 -19.36
C THR A 431 2.37 5.49 -18.12
N ALA A 432 1.88 4.29 -17.79
CA ALA A 432 2.26 3.56 -16.60
C ALA A 432 2.39 2.06 -16.87
N TYR A 433 3.35 1.43 -16.21
CA TYR A 433 3.59 0.00 -16.25
C TYR A 433 3.94 -0.48 -14.85
N THR A 434 3.59 -1.72 -14.55
CA THR A 434 3.91 -2.39 -13.29
C THR A 434 4.85 -3.55 -13.54
N HIS A 435 5.97 -3.56 -12.84
CA HIS A 435 6.86 -4.70 -12.68
C HIS A 435 6.36 -5.60 -11.56
N LEU A 436 6.39 -6.90 -11.82
CA LEU A 436 5.98 -7.95 -10.90
C LEU A 436 7.20 -8.84 -10.65
N HIS A 437 7.54 -9.08 -9.39
CA HIS A 437 8.62 -9.96 -8.99
C HIS A 437 8.07 -11.04 -8.06
N SER A 438 8.16 -12.29 -8.47
CA SER A 438 7.70 -13.45 -7.70
C SER A 438 8.85 -14.11 -6.96
N PHE A 439 8.60 -14.47 -5.70
CA PHE A 439 9.53 -15.17 -4.82
C PHE A 439 8.87 -16.41 -4.22
N ASP A 440 9.60 -17.52 -4.19
CA ASP A 440 9.24 -18.75 -3.48
C ASP A 440 9.57 -18.61 -1.98
N LEU A 441 8.62 -19.03 -1.15
CA LEU A 441 8.72 -19.04 0.31
C LEU A 441 8.91 -20.44 0.89
N THR A 442 8.84 -21.49 0.05
CA THR A 442 8.80 -22.89 0.51
C THR A 442 10.19 -23.48 0.74
N PHE A 443 11.20 -23.08 -0.05
CA PHE A 443 12.54 -23.63 0.06
C PHE A 443 13.32 -23.13 1.29
N ASP A 444 13.33 -21.80 1.51
CA ASP A 444 13.89 -21.16 2.71
C ASP A 444 12.88 -20.12 3.21
N PRO A 445 12.21 -20.37 4.34
CA PRO A 445 11.17 -19.46 4.82
C PRO A 445 11.73 -18.11 5.28
N LEU A 446 13.04 -18.01 5.56
CA LEU A 446 13.70 -16.78 5.99
C LEU A 446 14.31 -15.98 4.83
N ARG A 447 14.66 -16.63 3.72
CA ARG A 447 15.21 -15.96 2.54
C ARG A 447 14.40 -16.30 1.29
N PRO A 448 13.40 -15.46 0.97
CA PRO A 448 12.59 -15.62 -0.24
C PRO A 448 13.49 -15.77 -1.48
N GLN A 449 13.24 -16.82 -2.27
CA GLN A 449 14.05 -17.10 -3.46
C GLN A 449 13.36 -16.53 -4.69
N TYR A 450 14.08 -15.68 -5.43
CA TYR A 450 13.56 -15.14 -6.70
C TYR A 450 13.18 -16.27 -7.66
N VAL A 451 11.96 -16.20 -8.20
CA VAL A 451 11.42 -17.14 -9.18
C VAL A 451 11.43 -16.54 -10.57
N ALA A 452 10.75 -15.40 -10.74
CA ALA A 452 10.58 -14.78 -12.05
C ALA A 452 10.09 -13.33 -11.95
N SER A 453 10.28 -12.57 -13.04
CA SER A 453 9.75 -11.21 -13.18
C SER A 453 8.91 -11.04 -14.44
N GLY A 454 7.94 -10.12 -14.40
CA GLY A 454 7.15 -9.75 -15.58
C GLY A 454 6.76 -8.28 -15.55
N THR A 455 6.36 -7.76 -16.71
CA THR A 455 5.87 -6.39 -16.86
C THR A 455 4.46 -6.41 -17.40
N VAL A 456 3.55 -5.68 -16.75
CA VAL A 456 2.18 -5.44 -17.23
C VAL A 456 1.94 -3.95 -17.41
N VAL A 457 0.97 -3.60 -18.25
CA VAL A 457 0.56 -2.22 -18.49
C VAL A 457 -0.37 -1.76 -17.38
N GLY A 458 -0.29 -0.49 -16.99
CA GLY A 458 -1.12 0.14 -15.98
C GLY A 458 -0.59 0.01 -14.55
N THR A 459 -1.35 0.53 -13.61
CA THR A 459 -1.10 0.50 -12.17
C THR A 459 -2.04 -0.46 -11.46
N ILE A 460 -1.58 -1.03 -10.34
CA ILE A 460 -2.37 -1.90 -9.47
C ILE A 460 -3.06 -1.04 -8.41
N LEU A 461 -4.34 -1.33 -8.12
CA LEU A 461 -5.09 -0.58 -7.11
C LEU A 461 -4.60 -0.88 -5.69
N ASN A 462 -4.59 -2.16 -5.32
CA ASN A 462 -4.15 -2.63 -4.00
C ASN A 462 -3.87 -4.14 -4.05
N GLN A 463 -3.60 -4.75 -2.89
CA GLN A 463 -3.27 -6.17 -2.79
C GLN A 463 -4.37 -7.12 -3.29
N PHE A 464 -5.65 -6.72 -3.30
CA PHE A 464 -6.76 -7.54 -3.80
C PHE A 464 -6.88 -7.54 -5.33
N SER A 465 -6.14 -6.67 -6.02
CA SER A 465 -5.93 -6.71 -7.47
C SER A 465 -4.86 -7.71 -7.90
N LEU A 466 -4.35 -8.53 -6.97
CA LEU A 466 -3.37 -9.58 -7.18
C LEU A 466 -3.82 -10.87 -6.50
N ASP A 467 -3.61 -12.00 -7.17
CA ASP A 467 -3.55 -13.29 -6.47
C ASP A 467 -2.71 -14.33 -7.24
N VAL A 468 -2.43 -15.46 -6.56
CA VAL A 468 -1.77 -16.62 -7.17
C VAL A 468 -2.71 -17.81 -7.08
N HIS A 469 -3.12 -18.33 -8.24
CA HIS A 469 -4.04 -19.45 -8.36
C HIS A 469 -3.50 -20.50 -9.33
N ASN A 470 -3.42 -21.75 -8.88
CA ASN A 470 -2.87 -22.87 -9.66
C ASN A 470 -1.49 -22.57 -10.31
N GLY A 471 -0.63 -21.87 -9.57
CA GLY A 471 0.72 -21.48 -10.02
C GLY A 471 0.78 -20.30 -11.00
N ASN A 472 -0.37 -19.69 -11.32
CA ASN A 472 -0.44 -18.50 -12.17
C ASN A 472 -0.72 -17.26 -11.33
N LEU A 473 -0.02 -16.17 -11.63
CA LEU A 473 -0.26 -14.85 -11.07
C LEU A 473 -1.37 -14.17 -11.87
N ARG A 474 -2.44 -13.72 -11.21
CA ARG A 474 -3.50 -12.93 -11.83
C ARG A 474 -3.42 -11.50 -11.32
N VAL A 475 -3.55 -10.54 -12.23
CA VAL A 475 -3.33 -9.12 -11.94
C VAL A 475 -4.39 -8.28 -12.63
N ALA A 476 -5.04 -7.39 -11.91
CA ALA A 476 -5.92 -6.38 -12.47
C ALA A 476 -5.24 -4.99 -12.40
N THR A 477 -5.29 -4.23 -13.50
CA THR A 477 -4.66 -2.90 -13.59
C THR A 477 -5.55 -1.86 -14.23
N THR A 478 -5.34 -0.60 -13.87
CA THR A 478 -5.87 0.57 -14.59
C THR A 478 -4.74 1.20 -15.41
N ASP A 479 -4.99 1.40 -16.70
CA ASP A 479 -4.08 1.94 -17.70
C ASP A 479 -4.49 3.36 -18.07
N GLU A 480 -3.55 4.28 -17.88
CA GLU A 480 -3.69 5.66 -18.31
C GLU A 480 -2.99 5.85 -19.65
N ARG A 481 -3.67 6.50 -20.60
CA ARG A 481 -3.22 6.64 -21.99
C ARG A 481 -3.16 8.10 -22.42
N VAL A 482 -2.18 8.39 -23.27
CA VAL A 482 -2.07 9.62 -24.06
C VAL A 482 -2.28 9.30 -25.54
N ASN A 483 -2.34 10.34 -26.39
CA ASN A 483 -2.74 10.25 -27.81
C ASN A 483 -4.15 9.66 -28.01
N VAL A 484 -5.03 9.89 -27.03
CA VAL A 484 -6.46 9.58 -27.07
C VAL A 484 -7.26 10.79 -26.61
N ASP A 485 -8.52 10.87 -27.03
CA ASP A 485 -9.46 11.87 -26.53
C ASP A 485 -9.50 11.84 -25.00
N TRP A 486 -9.74 13.01 -24.37
CA TRP A 486 -9.73 13.16 -22.91
C TRP A 486 -10.60 12.11 -22.19
N ASP A 487 -11.76 11.80 -22.76
CA ASP A 487 -12.69 10.82 -22.21
C ASP A 487 -12.15 9.38 -22.24
N ASN A 488 -11.28 9.04 -23.20
CA ASN A 488 -10.79 7.68 -23.44
C ASN A 488 -9.41 7.41 -22.83
N ARG A 489 -8.94 8.28 -21.92
CA ARG A 489 -7.63 8.18 -21.29
C ARG A 489 -7.47 7.02 -20.32
N GLN A 490 -8.57 6.46 -19.81
CA GLN A 490 -8.51 5.39 -18.82
C GLN A 490 -9.15 4.12 -19.34
N THR A 491 -8.52 2.99 -19.08
CA THR A 491 -9.11 1.67 -19.32
C THR A 491 -8.50 0.64 -18.39
N ASN A 492 -9.08 -0.54 -18.30
CA ASN A 492 -8.68 -1.55 -17.33
C ASN A 492 -8.27 -2.85 -18.03
N HIS A 493 -7.40 -3.61 -17.37
CA HIS A 493 -6.91 -4.87 -17.89
C HIS A 493 -6.88 -5.94 -16.80
N VAL A 494 -6.95 -7.20 -17.21
CA VAL A 494 -6.61 -8.35 -16.38
C VAL A 494 -5.57 -9.18 -17.10
N PHE A 495 -4.51 -9.55 -16.40
CA PHE A 495 -3.42 -10.40 -16.87
C PHE A 495 -3.39 -11.70 -16.08
N ILE A 496 -3.10 -12.79 -16.79
CA ILE A 496 -2.72 -14.06 -16.18
C ILE A 496 -1.30 -14.35 -16.64
N LEU A 497 -0.38 -14.47 -15.69
CA LEU A 497 1.03 -14.70 -15.94
C LEU A 497 1.47 -16.04 -15.34
N SER A 498 2.29 -16.78 -16.08
CA SER A 498 2.88 -18.04 -15.62
C SER A 498 4.41 -17.94 -15.58
N PRO A 499 5.07 -18.43 -14.53
CA PRO A 499 6.53 -18.46 -14.47
C PRO A 499 7.10 -19.47 -15.48
N GLN A 500 7.97 -19.01 -16.37
CA GLN A 500 8.66 -19.81 -17.38
C GLN A 500 10.07 -19.23 -17.60
N ASN A 501 11.13 -20.02 -17.33
CA ASN A 501 12.53 -19.63 -17.51
C ASN A 501 12.88 -18.24 -16.90
N ASP A 502 12.58 -18.05 -15.61
CA ASP A 502 12.79 -16.80 -14.85
C ASP A 502 11.97 -15.58 -15.34
N GLU A 503 11.01 -15.78 -16.26
CA GLU A 503 10.07 -14.76 -16.76
C GLU A 503 8.63 -15.11 -16.37
N LEU A 504 7.87 -14.12 -15.86
CA LEU A 504 6.43 -14.21 -15.70
C LEU A 504 5.81 -13.87 -17.06
N GLN A 505 5.53 -14.89 -17.86
CA GLN A 505 4.97 -14.73 -19.20
C GLN A 505 3.47 -14.55 -19.14
N ILE A 506 2.93 -13.52 -19.81
CA ILE A 506 1.49 -13.36 -19.98
C ILE A 506 0.98 -14.53 -20.82
N VAL A 507 0.19 -15.41 -20.21
CA VAL A 507 -0.43 -16.56 -20.89
C VAL A 507 -1.86 -16.25 -21.36
N GLY A 508 -2.50 -15.26 -20.76
CA GLY A 508 -3.79 -14.74 -21.20
C GLY A 508 -4.06 -13.35 -20.64
N SER A 509 -4.94 -12.60 -21.30
CA SER A 509 -5.32 -11.26 -20.85
C SER A 509 -6.73 -10.86 -21.29
N LEU A 510 -7.39 -10.06 -20.47
CA LEU A 510 -8.52 -9.22 -20.85
C LEU A 510 -8.02 -7.78 -20.97
N ARG A 511 -8.22 -7.18 -22.12
CA ARG A 511 -7.73 -5.83 -22.43
C ARG A 511 -8.87 -4.86 -22.64
N ASN A 512 -8.61 -3.59 -22.37
CA ASN A 512 -9.52 -2.48 -22.66
C ASN A 512 -10.90 -2.62 -21.99
N LEU A 513 -10.94 -3.19 -20.80
CA LEU A 513 -12.17 -3.38 -20.01
C LEU A 513 -12.65 -2.03 -19.48
N ALA A 514 -13.96 -1.79 -19.58
CA ALA A 514 -14.64 -0.57 -19.12
C ALA A 514 -13.87 0.71 -19.54
N PRO A 515 -13.80 1.03 -20.85
CA PRO A 515 -13.17 2.26 -21.30
C PRO A 515 -13.76 3.49 -20.59
N THR A 516 -12.92 4.46 -20.29
CA THR A 516 -13.22 5.68 -19.55
C THR A 516 -13.38 5.52 -18.03
N GLU A 517 -13.23 4.30 -17.50
CA GLU A 517 -13.40 3.99 -16.08
C GLU A 517 -12.09 3.50 -15.44
N ARG A 518 -12.00 3.56 -14.11
CA ARG A 518 -10.90 2.96 -13.32
C ARG A 518 -11.43 1.89 -12.38
N ILE A 519 -10.57 0.96 -11.98
CA ILE A 519 -10.91 -0.06 -10.96
C ILE A 519 -11.03 0.62 -9.58
N TYR A 520 -12.12 0.33 -8.88
CA TYR A 520 -12.35 0.70 -7.48
C TYR A 520 -12.28 -0.49 -6.53
N SER A 521 -12.55 -1.70 -7.03
CA SER A 521 -12.35 -2.92 -6.26
C SER A 521 -12.07 -4.11 -7.17
N ALA A 522 -11.28 -5.05 -6.67
CA ALA A 522 -10.96 -6.29 -7.35
C ALA A 522 -11.01 -7.44 -6.35
N ARG A 523 -11.47 -8.60 -6.80
CA ARG A 523 -11.43 -9.83 -6.00
C ARG A 523 -11.29 -11.04 -6.91
N PHE A 524 -10.39 -11.96 -6.54
CA PHE A 524 -10.25 -13.25 -7.21
C PHE A 524 -10.76 -14.37 -6.29
N MET A 525 -11.55 -15.30 -6.82
CA MET A 525 -12.13 -16.41 -6.06
C MET A 525 -12.16 -17.67 -6.93
N GLY A 526 -11.29 -18.64 -6.60
CA GLY A 526 -11.15 -19.85 -7.40
C GLY A 526 -10.91 -19.50 -8.87
N ASP A 527 -11.73 -20.04 -9.76
CA ASP A 527 -11.62 -19.84 -11.21
C ASP A 527 -12.26 -18.55 -11.72
N ARG A 528 -12.71 -17.64 -10.84
CA ARG A 528 -13.38 -16.40 -11.21
C ARG A 528 -12.64 -15.16 -10.72
N GLY A 529 -12.81 -14.07 -11.44
CA GLY A 529 -12.42 -12.72 -11.01
C GLY A 529 -13.63 -11.79 -10.99
N TYR A 530 -13.59 -10.80 -10.11
CA TYR A 530 -14.63 -9.79 -9.96
C TYR A 530 -13.96 -8.43 -9.96
N LEU A 531 -14.47 -7.52 -10.79
CA LEU A 531 -13.99 -6.15 -10.89
C LEU A 531 -15.15 -5.18 -10.80
N VAL A 532 -14.89 -4.07 -10.14
CA VAL A 532 -15.82 -2.98 -9.90
C VAL A 532 -15.13 -1.73 -10.45
N THR A 533 -15.75 -1.05 -11.40
CA THR A 533 -15.18 0.10 -12.11
C THR A 533 -16.15 1.27 -12.09
N PHE A 534 -15.68 2.52 -12.02
CA PHE A 534 -16.63 3.64 -11.86
C PHE A 534 -16.23 4.91 -12.61
N ARG A 535 -17.23 5.49 -13.28
CA ARG A 535 -17.25 6.89 -13.75
C ARG A 535 -18.52 7.63 -13.32
N GLN A 536 -19.68 6.96 -13.31
CA GLN A 536 -21.00 7.47 -12.86
C GLN A 536 -21.99 6.36 -12.40
N VAL A 537 -21.87 5.15 -12.95
CA VAL A 537 -22.60 3.92 -12.58
C VAL A 537 -21.55 2.82 -12.56
N ASP A 538 -21.58 1.94 -11.56
CA ASP A 538 -20.57 0.90 -11.42
C ASP A 538 -21.03 -0.44 -11.98
N PRO A 539 -20.39 -0.96 -13.03
CA PRO A 539 -20.52 -2.36 -13.36
C PRO A 539 -19.68 -3.27 -12.45
N LEU A 540 -20.35 -4.18 -11.74
CA LEU A 540 -19.72 -5.41 -11.25
C LEU A 540 -19.51 -6.35 -12.45
N PHE A 541 -18.27 -6.52 -12.88
CA PHE A 541 -17.86 -7.52 -13.86
C PHE A 541 -17.60 -8.88 -13.20
N VAL A 542 -18.05 -9.95 -13.84
CA VAL A 542 -17.70 -11.33 -13.50
C VAL A 542 -16.85 -11.90 -14.62
N LEU A 543 -15.67 -12.40 -14.28
CA LEU A 543 -14.65 -12.87 -15.21
C LEU A 543 -14.46 -14.38 -15.08
N ASP A 544 -14.40 -15.09 -16.22
CA ASP A 544 -13.91 -16.46 -16.31
C ASP A 544 -12.39 -16.44 -16.40
N LEU A 545 -11.75 -17.08 -15.43
CA LEU A 545 -10.30 -17.24 -15.35
C LEU A 545 -9.91 -18.72 -15.20
N ALA A 546 -10.85 -19.65 -15.45
CA ALA A 546 -10.63 -21.09 -15.33
C ALA A 546 -9.59 -21.62 -16.31
N ASN A 547 -9.60 -21.08 -17.54
CA ASN A 547 -8.57 -21.32 -18.54
C ASN A 547 -7.62 -20.12 -18.61
N PRO A 548 -6.40 -20.22 -18.05
CA PRO A 548 -5.41 -19.14 -18.06
C PRO A 548 -5.11 -18.54 -19.44
N ALA A 549 -5.24 -19.36 -20.49
CA ALA A 549 -4.93 -18.94 -21.86
C ALA A 549 -6.09 -18.25 -22.60
N ALA A 550 -7.31 -18.28 -22.03
CA ALA A 550 -8.49 -17.69 -22.64
C ALA A 550 -9.43 -17.09 -21.58
N PRO A 551 -8.97 -16.08 -20.82
CA PRO A 551 -9.86 -15.39 -19.89
C PRO A 551 -10.97 -14.66 -20.66
N ALA A 552 -12.16 -14.57 -20.06
CA ALA A 552 -13.34 -13.97 -20.69
C ALA A 552 -14.17 -13.17 -19.67
N VAL A 553 -14.91 -12.15 -20.13
CA VAL A 553 -15.98 -11.55 -19.33
C VAL A 553 -17.21 -12.45 -19.46
N LEU A 554 -17.75 -12.92 -18.34
CA LEU A 554 -18.96 -13.77 -18.30
C LEU A 554 -20.24 -12.94 -18.23
N GLY A 555 -20.24 -11.92 -17.37
CA GLY A 555 -21.41 -11.12 -17.06
C GLY A 555 -21.03 -9.77 -16.48
N GLU A 556 -21.99 -8.86 -16.53
CA GLU A 556 -21.86 -7.49 -16.03
C GLU A 556 -23.18 -7.12 -15.34
N LEU A 557 -23.07 -6.51 -14.15
CA LEU A 557 -24.21 -5.98 -13.42
C LEU A 557 -23.98 -4.51 -13.12
N LYS A 558 -24.74 -3.64 -13.79
CA LYS A 558 -24.71 -2.19 -13.55
C LYS A 558 -25.60 -1.81 -12.38
N ILE A 559 -25.04 -1.11 -11.40
CA ILE A 559 -25.75 -0.60 -10.22
C ILE A 559 -25.38 0.86 -9.94
N PRO A 560 -26.29 1.66 -9.35
CA PRO A 560 -25.91 2.96 -8.82
C PRO A 560 -25.01 2.81 -7.59
N GLY A 561 -24.10 3.77 -7.41
CA GLY A 561 -23.02 3.69 -6.45
C GLY A 561 -21.83 2.87 -6.96
N PHE A 562 -20.83 2.66 -6.10
CA PHE A 562 -19.65 1.84 -6.34
C PHE A 562 -19.21 1.10 -5.07
N SER A 563 -18.58 -0.06 -5.22
CA SER A 563 -18.02 -0.82 -4.08
C SER A 563 -16.51 -0.58 -3.97
N GLU A 564 -16.01 -0.23 -2.79
CA GLU A 564 -14.55 -0.09 -2.59
C GLU A 564 -13.93 -1.37 -2.04
N TYR A 565 -14.67 -2.12 -1.21
CA TYR A 565 -14.21 -3.40 -0.68
C TYR A 565 -15.21 -4.54 -0.96
N MET A 566 -14.67 -5.68 -1.43
CA MET A 566 -15.41 -6.91 -1.69
C MET A 566 -14.91 -8.05 -0.80
N HIS A 567 -15.82 -8.60 -0.02
CA HIS A 567 -15.63 -9.74 0.87
C HIS A 567 -16.39 -10.97 0.33
N PRO A 568 -15.71 -12.09 0.04
CA PRO A 568 -16.38 -13.35 -0.30
C PRO A 568 -17.17 -13.89 0.90
N LEU A 569 -18.49 -14.04 0.77
CA LEU A 569 -19.30 -14.74 1.78
C LEU A 569 -19.23 -16.26 1.60
N ASP A 570 -19.25 -16.70 0.34
CA ASP A 570 -18.99 -18.08 -0.06
C ASP A 570 -18.51 -18.08 -1.52
N SER A 571 -18.41 -19.25 -2.16
CA SER A 571 -17.96 -19.35 -3.55
C SER A 571 -18.87 -18.66 -4.58
N ASN A 572 -20.11 -18.30 -4.20
CA ASN A 572 -21.16 -17.78 -5.07
C ASN A 572 -21.77 -16.46 -4.59
N HIS A 573 -21.28 -15.87 -3.50
CA HIS A 573 -21.82 -14.63 -2.95
C HIS A 573 -20.71 -13.66 -2.53
N LEU A 574 -20.89 -12.40 -2.90
CA LEU A 574 -20.03 -11.29 -2.50
C LEU A 574 -20.80 -10.36 -1.58
N LEU A 575 -20.20 -10.02 -0.45
CA LEU A 575 -20.61 -8.91 0.40
C LEU A 575 -19.69 -7.72 0.13
N THR A 576 -20.26 -6.56 -0.14
CA THR A 576 -19.47 -5.36 -0.41
C THR A 576 -19.85 -4.21 0.51
N ILE A 577 -18.89 -3.32 0.71
CA ILE A 577 -19.08 -2.01 1.32
C ILE A 577 -18.58 -0.94 0.35
N GLY A 578 -19.37 0.11 0.20
CA GLY A 578 -19.30 1.04 -0.92
C GLY A 578 -19.95 2.40 -0.64
N GLN A 579 -20.01 3.26 -1.66
CA GLN A 579 -20.80 4.48 -1.68
C GLN A 579 -21.95 4.40 -2.69
N ASP A 580 -23.10 4.98 -2.36
CA ASP A 580 -24.25 5.24 -3.23
C ASP A 580 -24.81 6.64 -2.91
N ASP A 581 -26.08 6.78 -2.52
CA ASP A 581 -26.65 7.98 -1.88
C ASP A 581 -26.14 8.18 -0.44
N GLY A 582 -24.97 7.62 -0.11
CA GLY A 582 -24.38 7.44 1.22
C GLY A 582 -23.67 6.08 1.32
N LEU A 583 -23.06 5.79 2.46
CA LEU A 583 -22.43 4.47 2.69
C LEU A 583 -23.44 3.35 2.40
N ALA A 584 -23.00 2.28 1.75
CA ALA A 584 -23.86 1.18 1.35
C ALA A 584 -23.21 -0.19 1.63
N LEU A 585 -24.05 -1.16 1.99
CA LEU A 585 -23.74 -2.58 2.03
C LEU A 585 -24.54 -3.30 0.95
N GLN A 586 -23.92 -4.21 0.20
CA GLN A 586 -24.58 -4.96 -0.86
C GLN A 586 -24.21 -6.45 -0.80
N ILE A 587 -25.17 -7.31 -1.12
CA ILE A 587 -24.91 -8.74 -1.38
C ILE A 587 -25.21 -9.01 -2.84
N PHE A 588 -24.22 -9.53 -3.55
CA PHE A 588 -24.34 -10.04 -4.92
C PHE A 588 -24.38 -11.55 -4.91
N ASP A 589 -25.36 -12.13 -5.60
CA ASP A 589 -25.39 -13.54 -5.96
C ASP A 589 -24.78 -13.68 -7.35
N VAL A 590 -23.67 -14.42 -7.40
CA VAL A 590 -22.88 -14.67 -8.60
C VAL A 590 -22.86 -16.18 -8.94
N SER A 591 -23.85 -16.94 -8.45
CA SER A 591 -24.01 -18.36 -8.75
C SER A 591 -24.22 -18.61 -10.26
N ASP A 592 -25.04 -17.79 -10.92
CA ASP A 592 -25.06 -17.62 -12.38
C ASP A 592 -24.10 -16.48 -12.77
N PRO A 593 -22.86 -16.79 -13.21
CA PRO A 593 -21.87 -15.77 -13.48
C PRO A 593 -22.16 -14.95 -14.75
N VAL A 594 -23.10 -15.40 -15.60
CA VAL A 594 -23.52 -14.67 -16.79
C VAL A 594 -24.60 -13.65 -16.45
N ASN A 595 -25.40 -13.92 -15.42
CA ASN A 595 -26.47 -13.04 -14.94
C ASN A 595 -26.32 -12.78 -13.43
N PRO A 596 -25.23 -12.12 -12.98
CA PRO A 596 -25.06 -11.76 -11.57
C PRO A 596 -26.18 -10.82 -11.13
N VAL A 597 -26.65 -10.96 -9.88
CA VAL A 597 -27.75 -10.15 -9.34
C VAL A 597 -27.39 -9.51 -8.00
N GLN A 598 -27.76 -8.24 -7.83
CA GLN A 598 -27.73 -7.59 -6.52
C GLN A 598 -28.94 -8.06 -5.73
N LYS A 599 -28.73 -9.03 -4.84
CA LYS A 599 -29.81 -9.68 -4.08
C LYS A 599 -30.30 -8.81 -2.93
N HIS A 600 -29.38 -8.12 -2.26
CA HIS A 600 -29.69 -7.24 -1.13
C HIS A 600 -28.87 -5.97 -1.18
N LYS A 601 -29.45 -4.86 -0.70
CA LYS A 601 -28.79 -3.57 -0.54
C LYS A 601 -29.31 -2.91 0.73
N TYR A 602 -28.40 -2.34 1.50
CA TYR A 602 -28.68 -1.46 2.63
C TYR A 602 -27.93 -0.16 2.39
N VAL A 603 -28.61 0.98 2.47
CA VAL A 603 -28.00 2.31 2.29
C VAL A 603 -28.22 3.13 3.55
N PHE A 604 -27.19 3.81 4.01
CA PHE A 604 -27.26 4.79 5.10
C PHE A 604 -27.85 6.12 4.58
N SER A 605 -29.06 6.07 4.00
CA SER A 605 -29.69 7.20 3.30
C SER A 605 -30.51 8.13 4.20
N ASN A 606 -30.77 7.72 5.46
CA ASN A 606 -31.67 8.44 6.38
C ASN A 606 -30.93 9.41 7.30
N GLU A 607 -29.60 9.43 7.23
CA GLU A 607 -28.74 10.41 7.88
C GLU A 607 -28.47 11.48 6.83
N GLN A 608 -29.06 12.68 6.95
CA GLN A 608 -29.01 13.71 5.89
C GLN A 608 -27.63 14.36 5.72
N ILE A 609 -26.55 13.66 6.11
CA ILE A 609 -25.16 14.10 5.98
C ILE A 609 -24.29 12.91 5.57
N TYR A 610 -23.33 13.19 4.69
CA TYR A 610 -22.36 12.26 4.12
C TYR A 610 -21.67 11.43 5.23
N GLY A 611 -21.75 10.11 5.15
CA GLY A 611 -21.08 9.18 6.06
C GLY A 611 -20.08 8.27 5.34
N TYR A 612 -19.04 7.86 6.03
CA TYR A 612 -17.98 7.01 5.49
C TYR A 612 -17.50 5.99 6.52
N SER A 613 -16.72 5.01 6.06
CA SER A 613 -16.15 3.96 6.89
C SER A 613 -14.70 3.67 6.48
N GLU A 614 -13.82 3.49 7.47
CA GLU A 614 -12.47 2.96 7.22
C GLU A 614 -12.52 1.59 6.49
N ALA A 615 -13.59 0.82 6.69
CA ALA A 615 -13.76 -0.50 6.09
C ALA A 615 -13.95 -0.48 4.55
N GLN A 616 -14.16 0.69 3.95
CA GLN A 616 -14.21 0.87 2.49
C GLN A 616 -12.83 0.64 1.86
N THR A 617 -11.76 1.04 2.55
CA THR A 617 -10.39 1.00 2.00
C THR A 617 -9.43 0.15 2.84
N ASN A 618 -9.81 -0.21 4.07
CA ASN A 618 -9.03 -1.06 4.96
C ASN A 618 -9.83 -2.30 5.37
N HIS A 619 -9.51 -3.45 4.80
CA HIS A 619 -10.18 -4.72 5.10
C HIS A 619 -10.05 -5.15 6.57
N LYS A 620 -9.07 -4.63 7.32
CA LYS A 620 -8.90 -4.92 8.76
C LYS A 620 -9.96 -4.23 9.63
N ALA A 621 -10.56 -3.14 9.15
CA ALA A 621 -11.69 -2.49 9.79
C ALA A 621 -13.03 -3.20 9.50
N PHE A 622 -13.07 -4.08 8.49
CA PHE A 622 -14.22 -4.89 8.14
C PHE A 622 -14.18 -6.23 8.89
N THR A 623 -14.94 -6.36 9.98
CA THR A 623 -14.92 -7.57 10.83
C THR A 623 -16.14 -8.43 10.55
N TYR A 624 -15.95 -9.49 9.76
CA TYR A 624 -16.99 -10.49 9.50
C TYR A 624 -16.78 -11.73 10.37
N TYR A 625 -17.73 -11.98 11.28
CA TYR A 625 -17.74 -13.14 12.15
C TYR A 625 -18.60 -14.25 11.54
N ASP A 626 -17.97 -14.98 10.61
CA ASP A 626 -18.61 -15.94 9.71
C ASP A 626 -19.49 -16.97 10.43
N SER A 627 -18.99 -17.56 11.54
CA SER A 627 -19.72 -18.60 12.30
C SER A 627 -21.07 -18.13 12.86
N HIS A 628 -21.24 -16.82 13.03
CA HIS A 628 -22.46 -16.19 13.55
C HIS A 628 -23.19 -15.33 12.50
N GLY A 629 -22.62 -15.18 11.29
CA GLY A 629 -23.16 -14.29 10.25
C GLY A 629 -23.24 -12.83 10.70
N LEU A 630 -22.33 -12.38 11.57
CA LEU A 630 -22.30 -11.01 12.09
C LEU A 630 -21.25 -10.17 11.38
N LEU A 631 -21.61 -8.94 11.02
CA LEU A 631 -20.69 -7.94 10.49
C LEU A 631 -20.58 -6.78 11.48
N ALA A 632 -19.34 -6.36 11.78
CA ALA A 632 -19.04 -5.10 12.44
C ALA A 632 -18.07 -4.24 11.61
N PHE A 633 -18.35 -2.94 11.50
CA PHE A 633 -17.43 -1.98 10.87
C PHE A 633 -17.60 -0.58 11.49
N PRO A 634 -16.54 0.25 11.48
CA PRO A 634 -16.67 1.63 11.92
C PRO A 634 -17.51 2.47 10.98
N PHE A 635 -18.31 3.38 11.52
CA PHE A 635 -19.06 4.34 10.74
C PHE A 635 -18.86 5.74 11.32
N VAL A 636 -18.55 6.69 10.45
CA VAL A 636 -18.45 8.11 10.79
C VAL A 636 -19.47 8.86 9.94
N GLY A 637 -20.35 9.60 10.60
CA GLY A 637 -21.38 10.40 9.98
C GLY A 637 -21.64 11.67 10.78
N TRP A 638 -22.66 12.43 10.40
CA TRP A 638 -23.09 13.61 11.15
C TRP A 638 -24.62 13.65 11.25
N ASP A 639 -25.12 14.09 12.40
CA ASP A 639 -26.56 14.29 12.58
C ASP A 639 -27.04 15.65 12.03
N ASN A 640 -28.35 15.86 11.93
CA ASN A 640 -28.94 17.09 11.38
C ASN A 640 -28.54 18.38 12.12
N ALA A 641 -27.97 18.30 13.31
CA ALA A 641 -27.44 19.44 14.05
C ALA A 641 -25.95 19.73 13.72
N GLY A 642 -25.35 18.94 12.82
CA GLY A 642 -23.94 19.01 12.44
C GLY A 642 -23.01 18.32 13.44
N LYS A 643 -23.54 17.53 14.37
CA LYS A 643 -22.73 16.80 15.36
C LYS A 643 -22.23 15.50 14.76
N MET A 644 -20.91 15.29 14.80
CA MET A 644 -20.30 14.05 14.31
C MET A 644 -20.74 12.85 15.15
N ARG A 645 -20.99 11.73 14.48
CA ARG A 645 -21.27 10.42 15.05
C ARG A 645 -20.14 9.47 14.69
N SER A 646 -19.61 8.77 15.67
CA SER A 646 -18.64 7.69 15.44
C SER A 646 -19.10 6.43 16.15
N THR A 647 -19.46 5.42 15.37
CA THR A 647 -20.07 4.18 15.87
C THR A 647 -19.34 2.95 15.33
N LEU A 648 -19.43 1.84 16.07
CA LEU A 648 -19.21 0.51 15.49
C LEU A 648 -20.56 -0.06 15.10
N GLU A 649 -20.87 -0.11 13.80
CA GLU A 649 -22.14 -0.59 13.27
C GLU A 649 -22.18 -2.12 13.20
N LEU A 650 -23.27 -2.72 13.69
CA LEU A 650 -23.47 -4.17 13.72
C LEU A 650 -24.68 -4.62 12.89
N PHE A 651 -24.48 -5.67 12.11
CA PHE A 651 -25.48 -6.27 11.24
C PHE A 651 -25.47 -7.80 11.36
N ASP A 652 -26.66 -8.41 11.39
CA ASP A 652 -26.79 -9.78 10.88
C ASP A 652 -26.75 -9.73 9.35
N VAL A 653 -25.92 -10.58 8.79
CA VAL A 653 -25.75 -10.76 7.35
C VAL A 653 -26.17 -12.17 7.00
N ASN A 654 -27.20 -12.27 6.16
CA ASN A 654 -27.64 -13.53 5.62
C ASN A 654 -27.82 -13.39 4.10
N LYS A 655 -27.24 -14.31 3.34
CA LYS A 655 -27.29 -14.26 1.89
C LYS A 655 -28.70 -14.40 1.30
N ASP A 656 -29.68 -14.90 2.04
CA ASP A 656 -31.05 -15.10 1.59
C ASP A 656 -32.02 -14.04 2.09
N THR A 657 -31.84 -13.56 3.32
CA THR A 657 -32.71 -12.54 3.93
C THR A 657 -32.11 -11.13 3.95
N GLY A 658 -30.84 -10.98 3.57
CA GLY A 658 -30.13 -9.71 3.47
C GLY A 658 -29.57 -9.23 4.80
N PHE A 659 -29.69 -7.92 5.02
CA PHE A 659 -29.10 -7.21 6.15
C PHE A 659 -30.16 -6.91 7.22
N HIS A 660 -29.87 -7.28 8.45
CA HIS A 660 -30.62 -6.82 9.62
C HIS A 660 -29.72 -5.98 10.52
N ARG A 661 -29.96 -4.67 10.56
CA ARG A 661 -29.17 -3.77 11.42
C ARG A 661 -29.54 -4.00 12.88
N ARG A 662 -28.55 -4.34 13.71
CA ARG A 662 -28.70 -4.48 15.16
C ARG A 662 -28.55 -3.14 15.89
N GLY A 663 -27.78 -2.23 15.32
CA GLY A 663 -27.50 -0.91 15.89
C GLY A 663 -26.02 -0.56 15.75
N GLY A 664 -25.57 0.45 16.50
CA GLY A 664 -24.17 0.81 16.56
C GLY A 664 -23.73 1.13 18.00
N VAL A 665 -22.51 0.73 18.36
CA VAL A 665 -21.91 1.11 19.64
C VAL A 665 -21.31 2.51 19.49
N ASP A 666 -21.89 3.50 20.17
CA ASP A 666 -21.59 4.92 19.98
C ASP A 666 -20.41 5.38 20.86
N HIS A 667 -19.35 5.88 20.23
CA HIS A 667 -18.16 6.44 20.87
C HIS A 667 -18.16 7.97 20.91
N THR A 668 -19.17 8.66 20.36
CA THR A 668 -19.22 10.13 20.28
C THR A 668 -19.06 10.79 21.64
N ALA A 669 -19.68 10.23 22.68
CA ALA A 669 -19.56 10.78 24.05
C ALA A 669 -18.14 10.69 24.64
N LEU A 670 -17.26 9.84 24.11
CA LEU A 670 -15.86 9.76 24.54
C LEU A 670 -15.02 10.96 24.08
N PHE A 671 -15.53 11.74 23.12
CA PHE A 671 -14.84 12.87 22.52
C PHE A 671 -15.61 14.20 22.64
N ASP A 672 -16.89 14.18 23.04
CA ASP A 672 -17.72 15.39 23.21
C ASP A 672 -17.20 16.36 24.30
N ASP A 673 -16.46 15.87 25.30
CA ASP A 673 -15.82 16.70 26.34
C ASP A 673 -14.40 17.19 25.92
N VAL A 674 -13.90 16.77 24.76
CA VAL A 674 -12.66 17.28 24.17
C VAL A 674 -13.02 18.56 23.40
N LYS A 675 -12.45 19.71 23.78
CA LYS A 675 -12.70 21.04 23.18
C LYS A 675 -12.41 21.14 21.66
N ASP A 676 -12.06 20.04 21.00
CA ASP A 676 -11.70 19.94 19.60
C ASP A 676 -12.50 18.81 18.91
N PRO A 677 -13.51 19.13 18.07
CA PRO A 677 -14.33 18.13 17.37
C PRO A 677 -13.55 17.36 16.28
N TYR A 678 -12.28 17.68 16.04
CA TYR A 678 -11.45 17.03 15.03
C TYR A 678 -10.59 15.89 15.59
N GLY A 679 -10.60 15.66 16.92
CA GLY A 679 -9.82 14.61 17.59
C GLY A 679 -8.66 15.15 18.41
N TYR A 680 -7.71 14.29 18.78
CA TYR A 680 -6.53 14.74 19.51
C TYR A 680 -5.46 15.29 18.56
N CYS A 681 -4.63 16.20 19.08
CA CYS A 681 -3.44 16.70 18.38
C CYS A 681 -3.73 17.41 17.05
N GLY A 682 -4.74 18.28 17.01
CA GLY A 682 -5.15 18.98 15.78
C GLY A 682 -5.68 18.03 14.71
N GLY A 683 -6.33 16.95 15.14
CA GLY A 683 -6.93 15.92 14.28
C GLY A 683 -5.98 14.81 13.81
N TYR A 684 -4.74 14.77 14.31
CA TYR A 684 -3.82 13.68 13.99
C TYR A 684 -4.32 12.32 14.50
N TYR A 685 -4.96 12.30 15.68
CA TYR A 685 -5.64 11.12 16.20
C TYR A 685 -7.15 11.38 16.19
N GLY A 686 -7.80 10.91 15.12
CA GLY A 686 -9.24 11.12 14.90
C GLY A 686 -10.12 10.53 16.01
N VAL A 687 -11.38 10.98 16.04
CA VAL A 687 -12.39 10.51 17.00
C VAL A 687 -13.03 9.18 16.58
N ASP A 688 -12.59 8.65 15.45
CA ASP A 688 -13.22 7.52 14.79
C ASP A 688 -13.06 6.24 15.61
N VAL A 689 -14.13 5.46 15.72
CA VAL A 689 -14.01 4.02 15.92
C VAL A 689 -13.13 3.49 14.79
N ARG A 690 -12.20 2.60 15.12
CA ARG A 690 -11.24 2.05 14.16
C ARG A 690 -11.41 0.56 13.96
N ARG A 691 -11.77 -0.17 15.02
CA ARG A 691 -11.87 -1.63 15.00
C ARG A 691 -13.04 -2.13 15.83
N GLY A 692 -13.58 -3.27 15.40
CA GLY A 692 -14.52 -4.10 16.14
C GLY A 692 -13.98 -5.52 16.27
N LEU A 693 -14.25 -6.20 17.37
CA LEU A 693 -13.94 -7.61 17.56
C LEU A 693 -15.08 -8.29 18.33
N PHE A 694 -15.35 -9.56 18.05
CA PHE A 694 -16.34 -10.36 18.76
C PHE A 694 -15.67 -11.38 19.67
N LEU A 695 -16.16 -11.52 20.90
CA LEU A 695 -15.82 -12.62 21.80
C LEU A 695 -17.14 -13.20 22.33
N GLU A 696 -17.46 -14.43 21.95
CA GLU A 696 -18.77 -15.05 22.17
C GLU A 696 -19.91 -14.08 21.77
N ASP A 697 -20.87 -13.83 22.68
CA ASP A 697 -22.02 -12.94 22.47
C ASP A 697 -21.72 -11.46 22.76
N PHE A 698 -20.44 -11.07 22.77
CA PHE A 698 -20.01 -9.70 23.06
C PHE A 698 -19.23 -9.09 21.90
N VAL A 699 -19.42 -7.79 21.71
CA VAL A 699 -18.65 -6.98 20.77
C VAL A 699 -17.82 -5.94 21.51
N TYR A 700 -16.59 -5.77 21.06
CA TYR A 700 -15.60 -4.81 21.54
C TYR A 700 -15.39 -3.79 20.44
N SER A 701 -15.71 -2.53 20.72
CA SER A 701 -15.46 -1.40 19.83
C SER A 701 -14.28 -0.58 20.37
N ILE A 702 -13.37 -0.19 19.48
CA ILE A 702 -12.13 0.50 19.84
C ILE A 702 -12.01 1.82 19.06
N SER A 703 -11.84 2.92 19.78
CA SER A 703 -11.42 4.23 19.25
C SER A 703 -10.24 4.78 20.06
N TYR A 704 -9.71 5.94 19.69
CA TYR A 704 -8.70 6.63 20.52
C TYR A 704 -9.24 7.13 21.87
N GLY A 705 -10.56 7.15 22.08
CA GLY A 705 -11.19 7.58 23.34
C GLY A 705 -11.37 6.43 24.33
N GLY A 706 -11.45 5.19 23.83
CA GLY A 706 -11.67 4.04 24.70
C GLY A 706 -12.04 2.75 23.98
N VAL A 707 -12.14 1.70 24.79
CA VAL A 707 -12.73 0.42 24.42
C VAL A 707 -14.10 0.32 25.10
N VAL A 708 -15.14 0.02 24.32
CA VAL A 708 -16.50 -0.19 24.85
C VAL A 708 -16.93 -1.62 24.52
N VAL A 709 -17.57 -2.27 25.49
CA VAL A 709 -18.02 -3.67 25.38
C VAL A 709 -19.51 -3.73 25.55
N ASN A 710 -20.19 -4.36 24.59
CA ASN A 710 -21.63 -4.56 24.62
C ASN A 710 -21.96 -6.02 24.37
N HIS A 711 -23.08 -6.46 24.92
CA HIS A 711 -23.72 -7.69 24.45
C HIS A 711 -24.30 -7.44 23.06
N ILE A 712 -24.22 -8.39 22.14
CA ILE A 712 -24.68 -8.22 20.74
C ILE A 712 -26.19 -7.93 20.60
N ASP A 713 -26.97 -8.23 21.63
CA ASP A 713 -28.41 -7.93 21.71
C ASP A 713 -28.74 -6.63 22.47
N ASP A 714 -27.76 -5.96 23.08
CA ASP A 714 -27.94 -4.69 23.81
C ASP A 714 -26.77 -3.72 23.59
N LEU A 715 -26.79 -3.04 22.44
CA LEU A 715 -25.74 -2.11 22.00
C LEU A 715 -25.83 -0.73 22.67
N ASN A 716 -26.92 -0.42 23.36
CA ASN A 716 -27.11 0.88 24.01
C ASN A 716 -26.61 0.89 25.46
N ASN A 717 -26.50 -0.28 26.11
CA ASN A 717 -26.06 -0.39 27.49
C ASN A 717 -24.74 -1.17 27.55
N PRO A 718 -23.57 -0.49 27.66
CA PRO A 718 -22.29 -1.17 27.72
C PRO A 718 -22.20 -2.03 28.99
N VAL A 719 -21.68 -3.24 28.84
CA VAL A 719 -21.41 -4.15 29.97
C VAL A 719 -20.09 -3.82 30.65
N ALA A 720 -19.16 -3.21 29.91
CA ALA A 720 -17.92 -2.64 30.41
C ALA A 720 -17.41 -1.56 29.45
N SER A 721 -16.59 -0.65 29.97
CA SER A 721 -15.83 0.29 29.16
C SER A 721 -14.48 0.58 29.81
N PHE A 722 -13.51 0.93 28.98
CA PHE A 722 -12.17 1.32 29.39
C PHE A 722 -11.79 2.59 28.65
N ALA A 723 -11.69 3.70 29.39
CA ALA A 723 -11.23 4.96 28.82
C ALA A 723 -9.73 4.87 28.51
N LEU A 724 -9.34 5.36 27.34
CA LEU A 724 -7.94 5.45 26.94
C LEU A 724 -7.44 6.87 27.18
N GLU A 725 -6.22 6.99 27.70
CA GLU A 725 -5.61 8.31 27.88
C GLU A 725 -5.42 9.00 26.52
N ALA A 726 -5.67 10.31 26.45
CA ALA A 726 -5.44 11.06 25.22
C ALA A 726 -4.00 10.84 24.72
N PRO A 727 -3.79 10.36 23.47
CA PRO A 727 -2.46 10.13 22.95
C PRO A 727 -1.68 11.44 22.88
N THR A 728 -0.44 11.41 23.35
CA THR A 728 0.49 12.54 23.23
C THR A 728 1.49 12.23 22.11
N ASN A 729 1.58 13.11 21.11
CA ASN A 729 2.65 13.05 20.12
C ASN A 729 3.61 14.23 20.30
N THR A 730 4.75 13.95 20.91
CA THR A 730 5.81 14.93 21.21
C THR A 730 6.48 15.52 19.98
N SER A 731 6.16 15.04 18.78
CA SER A 731 6.67 15.59 17.51
C SER A 731 5.63 16.46 16.80
N TYR A 732 4.38 16.49 17.26
CA TYR A 732 3.33 17.28 16.62
C TYR A 732 3.07 18.56 17.44
N PRO A 733 3.23 19.76 16.84
CA PRO A 733 3.02 21.02 17.54
C PRO A 733 1.64 21.14 18.21
N GLY A 734 0.61 20.50 17.63
CA GLY A 734 -0.75 20.47 18.16
C GLY A 734 -1.01 19.53 19.35
N CYS A 735 -0.04 18.68 19.73
CA CYS A 735 -0.17 17.83 20.93
C CYS A 735 0.36 18.48 22.21
N TYR A 736 1.05 19.61 22.08
CA TYR A 736 1.57 20.35 23.22
C TYR A 736 0.59 21.43 23.65
N GLY A 737 -0.23 21.09 24.63
CA GLY A 737 -0.80 22.09 25.54
C GLY A 737 -2.32 22.20 25.52
N ASN A 738 -2.88 22.05 26.72
CA ASN A 738 -4.17 22.55 27.12
C ASN A 738 -4.38 23.98 26.61
N TYR A 739 -5.16 24.16 25.56
CA TYR A 739 -5.87 25.41 25.35
C TYR A 739 -6.97 25.49 26.42
N GLU A 740 -6.61 25.95 27.62
CA GLU A 740 -7.55 26.74 28.42
C GLU A 740 -7.83 28.02 27.62
N MET A 741 -8.78 27.93 26.68
CA MET A 741 -9.50 29.11 26.23
C MET A 741 -10.43 29.52 27.38
N ASP A 742 -10.13 30.69 27.95
CA ASP A 742 -11.06 31.50 28.76
C ASP A 742 -12.38 31.77 28.02
#